data_AF-A0A849YA82-F1
#
_entry.id   AF-A0A849YA82-F1
#
_cell.length_a   1.000
_cell.length_b   1.000
_cell.length_c   1.000
_cell.angle_alpha   90.00
_cell.angle_beta   90.00
_cell.angle_gamma   90.00
#
_symmetry.space_group_name_H-M   'P 1'
#
loop_
_entity.id
_entity.type
_entity.pdbx_description
1 polymer ?
#
loop_
_entity_poly.entity_id
_entity_poly.type
_entity_poly.pdbx_seq_one_letter_code
_entity_poly.pdbx_strand_id
1 'polypeptide(L)'
;VSAGGVLGRNTASSQGNQVFIADSGSVWHASGGVFTVGEEGGNNTVTISNGGVLYSGAAYLGAVSPNRYAASNNTALVSGAGSLWTNSSLTVGHGGGNNTLILRDGGRVVSGSGTIGLNTGAASNLVLVSDSGSFWDIAGALAVGSNPNNSLIITNGGLVRNNSGRIGYGVGASNNVARVTGAGSTWSNTSALYIGYNGGSNLLWIANGGKVVSAGGTLGFNNAGSANNAVLVADSGSVWDAGNAAITLGSTSSGPGNSMTISNGGKVFSGGGTLGVTVGSSNNMARVTGSGSVWTNGGALTVGSASSFNSMTIADGGYVLNSSGTIGSSAGANNNTMLVTGSGTIWSNIGALVVGASGVSNLLQILDGAKVFSYGQGKVGVSSNHNTMVVAGPGSAWYDLDNQIFLGDQNNNRASFNQLIITNFGYVFATGGHVGRSSGGVSNAVLVASGGVWTNSGGVAIANGSSNTSFNSITIESGGQVLMGGAFTIGTSANGASNWLLVTGVGSLLRSTQYQMLLGDLSNSWNTATISNGGQLFAPGITVGKGLGSTNNAIFLTGHGSLLRTSALYVGTNSQGSGDGRVLVTDGGILESSTLLGGFNNSGTISNVGGVYRFTTASPDITPNTAGAITLSNGTVAFRGVNNAAVNGGIMNIAYSGANTLQLDSATNAATAWTFANGGAFTTLELVGTNARWQGSALQIGDGGTLRVSNTTASIGAVLTNAGTIQAIHAHVTYGSPVVLSGLYFSDPSTNTFVSNLTVAASGALQGSNGDLFVFQQNLLMGSTNRSQYDLSFATMRFTDAGGGPTNHVLDLTGSGALDLGSNWLNVAQLATNFSLGRLELGLGNRLQITGGLANAFYVGALDLGGLGTNALAGSLDLDVNLYYDPNLGENAFLAGQTYSFAGWNGSLTPLGIPIPEPTSFLAMGAGLMTLILLRRRSDKRSLAVSCEG
;
A
#
# COMPACT_ATOMS: atom_id res chain seq x y z
N VAL A 1 46.93 12.88 68.38
CA VAL A 1 45.64 13.61 68.36
C VAL A 1 45.95 15.08 68.16
N SER A 2 45.34 15.74 67.16
CA SER A 2 45.52 17.16 66.87
C SER A 2 44.15 17.85 66.71
N ALA A 3 44.08 19.14 67.01
CA ALA A 3 42.87 19.96 66.88
C ALA A 3 42.46 20.25 65.41
N GLY A 4 43.12 19.60 64.45
CA GLY A 4 43.05 19.81 63.01
C GLY A 4 44.35 19.31 62.36
N GLY A 5 44.49 19.43 61.05
CA GLY A 5 45.75 19.13 60.36
C GLY A 5 45.82 19.87 59.04
N VAL A 6 46.94 20.56 58.78
CA VAL A 6 47.12 21.31 57.54
C VAL A 6 48.43 20.90 56.89
N LEU A 7 48.33 20.49 55.63
CA LEU A 7 49.47 20.28 54.75
C LEU A 7 49.56 21.45 53.76
N GLY A 8 50.69 22.17 53.77
CA GLY A 8 50.95 23.26 52.82
C GLY A 8 50.34 24.62 53.18
N ARG A 9 50.43 25.06 54.45
CA ARG A 9 49.82 26.31 54.98
C ARG A 9 50.52 27.61 54.53
N ASN A 10 49.72 28.62 54.12
CA ASN A 10 49.99 30.07 54.13
C ASN A 10 51.09 30.67 53.20
N THR A 11 51.66 29.97 52.23
CA THR A 11 52.48 30.62 51.18
C THR A 11 52.56 29.82 49.86
N ALA A 12 52.77 30.51 48.73
CA ALA A 12 53.04 29.89 47.41
C ALA A 12 54.31 29.00 47.39
N SER A 13 55.18 29.08 48.41
CA SER A 13 56.35 28.22 48.59
C SER A 13 56.06 26.89 49.30
N SER A 14 54.87 26.72 49.89
CA SER A 14 54.48 25.52 50.63
C SER A 14 53.89 24.45 49.71
N GLN A 15 54.68 24.03 48.71
CA GLN A 15 54.31 23.03 47.71
C GLN A 15 55.02 21.69 47.93
N GLY A 16 54.43 20.60 47.43
CA GLY A 16 55.12 19.31 47.38
C GLY A 16 55.26 18.60 48.73
N ASN A 17 54.59 19.06 49.78
CA ASN A 17 54.66 18.42 51.10
C ASN A 17 54.00 17.04 51.06
N GLN A 18 54.53 16.08 51.82
CA GLN A 18 54.03 14.70 51.85
C GLN A 18 53.83 14.20 53.27
N VAL A 19 52.73 13.47 53.50
CA VAL A 19 52.45 12.75 54.75
C VAL A 19 52.07 11.31 54.45
N PHE A 20 52.61 10.38 55.23
CA PHE A 20 52.33 8.94 55.14
C PHE A 20 51.74 8.43 56.46
N ILE A 21 50.61 7.73 56.38
CA ILE A 21 49.96 7.00 57.47
C ILE A 21 49.90 5.55 56.99
N ALA A 22 50.96 4.79 57.26
CA ALA A 22 51.16 3.46 56.71
C ALA A 22 51.19 2.39 57.79
N ASP A 23 50.82 1.17 57.40
CA ASP A 23 50.87 -0.04 58.20
C ASP A 23 49.82 -0.12 59.33
N SER A 24 49.52 -1.35 59.75
CA SER A 24 48.50 -1.62 60.76
C SER A 24 48.86 -1.00 62.10
N GLY A 25 47.91 -0.26 62.70
CA GLY A 25 48.09 0.41 63.99
C GLY A 25 48.54 1.87 63.90
N SER A 26 48.91 2.35 62.71
CA SER A 26 49.15 3.78 62.47
C SER A 26 47.83 4.54 62.41
N VAL A 27 47.55 5.33 63.45
CA VAL A 27 46.30 6.11 63.56
C VAL A 27 46.58 7.59 63.76
N TRP A 28 46.02 8.44 62.91
CA TRP A 28 46.01 9.90 63.11
C TRP A 28 44.59 10.38 63.39
N HIS A 29 44.39 10.96 64.58
CA HIS A 29 43.19 11.72 64.91
C HIS A 29 43.42 13.22 64.70
N ALA A 30 42.91 13.77 63.60
CA ALA A 30 42.83 15.19 63.26
C ALA A 30 41.37 15.71 63.42
N SER A 31 40.67 15.25 64.46
CA SER A 31 39.21 15.38 64.61
C SER A 31 38.75 16.70 65.25
N GLY A 32 39.64 17.56 65.74
CA GLY A 32 39.25 18.81 66.41
C GLY A 32 38.90 19.99 65.49
N GLY A 33 38.94 19.82 64.17
CA GLY A 33 38.78 20.90 63.19
C GLY A 33 38.81 20.42 61.74
N VAL A 34 39.08 21.34 60.81
CA VAL A 34 39.23 21.02 59.37
C VAL A 34 40.61 20.40 59.12
N PHE A 35 40.62 19.30 58.37
CA PHE A 35 41.83 18.71 57.81
C PHE A 35 42.02 19.18 56.36
N THR A 36 43.13 19.86 56.07
CA THR A 36 43.38 20.45 54.76
C THR A 36 44.64 19.89 54.13
N VAL A 37 44.54 19.51 52.86
CA VAL A 37 45.66 19.13 52.01
C VAL A 37 45.78 20.18 50.90
N GLY A 38 46.79 21.06 51.02
CA GLY A 38 46.97 22.24 50.19
C GLY A 38 46.07 23.40 50.64
N GLU A 39 46.48 24.11 51.69
CA GLU A 39 45.91 25.41 52.08
C GLU A 39 46.68 26.53 51.34
N GLU A 40 46.24 26.86 50.13
CA GLU A 40 46.90 27.73 49.13
C GLU A 40 48.08 27.11 48.38
N GLY A 41 48.76 26.10 48.96
CA GLY A 41 49.85 25.35 48.32
C GLY A 41 49.38 24.27 47.33
N GLY A 42 50.14 24.05 46.26
CA GLY A 42 49.92 22.98 45.28
C GLY A 42 50.82 21.75 45.46
N ASN A 43 50.52 20.67 44.73
CA ASN A 43 51.32 19.44 44.68
C ASN A 43 51.50 18.71 46.03
N ASN A 44 50.70 19.00 47.06
CA ASN A 44 50.81 18.34 48.36
C ASN A 44 50.15 16.95 48.33
N THR A 45 50.69 15.98 49.06
CA THR A 45 50.21 14.60 49.06
C THR A 45 49.98 14.04 50.47
N VAL A 46 48.82 13.42 50.70
CA VAL A 46 48.60 12.53 51.85
C VAL A 46 48.41 11.10 51.36
N THR A 47 49.12 10.16 51.97
CA THR A 47 49.00 8.72 51.68
C THR A 47 48.58 7.97 52.93
N ILE A 48 47.51 7.21 52.84
CA ILE A 48 46.98 6.31 53.87
C ILE A 48 47.08 4.91 53.28
N SER A 49 47.92 4.05 53.86
CA SER A 49 48.21 2.75 53.24
C SER A 49 48.40 1.58 54.18
N ASN A 50 48.26 0.36 53.66
CA ASN A 50 48.56 -0.91 54.34
C ASN A 50 47.92 -1.05 55.75
N GLY A 51 46.68 -0.57 55.94
CA GLY A 51 46.00 -0.63 57.24
C GLY A 51 46.08 0.65 58.10
N GLY A 52 46.72 1.71 57.62
CA GLY A 52 46.74 3.02 58.28
C GLY A 52 45.35 3.68 58.35
N VAL A 53 45.11 4.48 59.40
CA VAL A 53 43.80 5.10 59.69
C VAL A 53 43.91 6.60 59.95
N LEU A 54 43.06 7.39 59.29
CA LEU A 54 42.89 8.83 59.53
C LEU A 54 41.45 9.14 59.97
N TYR A 55 41.31 9.83 61.09
CA TYR A 55 40.05 10.44 61.53
C TYR A 55 40.18 11.95 61.44
N SER A 56 39.24 12.63 60.78
CA SER A 56 39.20 14.09 60.71
C SER A 56 37.79 14.63 60.92
N GLY A 57 37.67 15.95 61.19
CA GLY A 57 36.40 16.67 61.06
C GLY A 57 36.04 16.82 59.57
N ALA A 58 35.77 18.05 59.12
CA ALA A 58 35.68 18.32 57.68
C ALA A 58 37.05 18.16 57.02
N ALA A 59 37.10 17.70 55.77
CA ALA A 59 38.33 17.48 55.02
C ALA A 59 38.30 18.20 53.68
N TYR A 60 39.31 19.03 53.40
CA TYR A 60 39.45 19.80 52.17
C TYR A 60 40.74 19.46 51.44
N LEU A 61 40.64 19.09 50.17
CA LEU A 61 41.76 18.98 49.25
C LEU A 61 41.75 20.19 48.32
N GLY A 62 42.83 20.97 48.29
CA GLY A 62 42.93 22.21 47.51
C GLY A 62 42.04 23.33 48.04
N ALA A 63 42.27 23.76 49.29
CA ALA A 63 41.58 24.88 49.90
C ALA A 63 42.25 26.21 49.52
N VAL A 64 41.45 27.15 49.04
CA VAL A 64 41.89 28.51 48.66
C VAL A 64 41.10 29.52 49.48
N SER A 65 41.77 30.51 50.06
CA SER A 65 41.14 31.73 50.59
C SER A 65 40.75 32.64 49.42
N PRO A 66 39.58 33.31 49.42
CA PRO A 66 39.19 34.20 48.33
C PRO A 66 40.25 35.27 48.13
N ASN A 67 40.93 35.23 46.96
CA ASN A 67 41.94 36.16 46.41
C ASN A 67 43.41 35.72 46.28
N ARG A 68 43.86 34.48 46.56
CA ARG A 68 45.28 34.10 46.31
C ARG A 68 45.55 32.64 45.93
N TYR A 69 46.42 32.47 44.91
CA TYR A 69 47.18 31.28 44.48
C TYR A 69 46.45 29.93 44.23
N ALA A 70 47.07 29.09 43.42
CA ALA A 70 46.50 27.85 42.90
C ALA A 70 46.78 26.67 43.84
N ALA A 71 45.87 26.38 44.78
CA ALA A 71 45.88 25.14 45.58
C ALA A 71 45.53 23.92 44.71
N SER A 72 46.36 23.68 43.71
CA SER A 72 46.13 22.75 42.61
C SER A 72 47.05 21.55 42.68
N ASN A 73 46.69 20.46 42.00
CA ASN A 73 47.49 19.24 41.93
C ASN A 73 47.76 18.58 43.29
N ASN A 74 46.97 18.89 44.32
CA ASN A 74 47.09 18.19 45.59
C ASN A 74 46.46 16.80 45.47
N THR A 75 47.06 15.81 46.11
CA THR A 75 46.67 14.40 46.01
C THR A 75 46.39 13.79 47.38
N ALA A 76 45.31 13.01 47.48
CA ALA A 76 45.06 12.11 48.59
C ALA A 76 44.98 10.66 48.06
N LEU A 77 45.80 9.77 48.60
CA LEU A 77 45.82 8.35 48.25
C LEU A 77 45.41 7.50 49.46
N VAL A 78 44.39 6.68 49.30
CA VAL A 78 43.96 5.66 50.27
C VAL A 78 44.08 4.29 49.61
N SER A 79 45.03 3.46 50.02
CA SER A 79 45.40 2.25 49.28
C SER A 79 45.76 1.07 50.19
N GLY A 80 45.31 -0.13 49.87
CA GLY A 80 45.60 -1.34 50.64
C GLY A 80 44.48 -1.70 51.62
N ALA A 81 44.31 -3.00 51.85
CA ALA A 81 43.27 -3.53 52.72
C ALA A 81 43.38 -2.96 54.15
N GLY A 82 42.24 -2.56 54.71
CA GLY A 82 42.15 -2.01 56.06
C GLY A 82 42.50 -0.52 56.17
N SER A 83 43.04 0.12 55.12
CA SER A 83 43.28 1.56 55.13
C SER A 83 41.98 2.34 55.12
N LEU A 84 41.84 3.28 56.07
CA LEU A 84 40.59 3.97 56.33
C LEU A 84 40.79 5.47 56.54
N TRP A 85 39.99 6.28 55.86
CA TRP A 85 39.82 7.70 56.18
C TRP A 85 38.36 8.01 56.54
N THR A 86 38.11 8.43 57.77
CA THR A 86 36.78 8.83 58.24
C THR A 86 36.73 10.35 58.47
N ASN A 87 35.71 11.02 57.94
CA ASN A 87 35.50 12.46 58.08
C ASN A 87 34.01 12.85 58.15
N SER A 88 33.70 14.05 58.64
CA SER A 88 32.31 14.55 58.67
C SER A 88 31.85 15.05 57.29
N SER A 89 32.78 15.51 56.46
CA SER A 89 32.56 15.90 55.06
C SER A 89 33.88 15.88 54.31
N LEU A 90 33.85 15.54 53.02
CA LEU A 90 35.03 15.54 52.16
C LEU A 90 34.79 16.37 50.90
N THR A 91 35.66 17.36 50.68
CA THR A 91 35.64 18.21 49.49
C THR A 91 36.95 18.07 48.72
N VAL A 92 36.86 17.60 47.47
CA VAL A 92 37.98 17.50 46.53
C VAL A 92 37.92 18.69 45.59
N GLY A 93 38.85 19.63 45.75
CA GLY A 93 38.77 20.96 45.16
C GLY A 93 37.79 21.83 45.94
N HIS A 94 38.21 22.30 47.12
CA HIS A 94 37.41 23.28 47.88
C HIS A 94 37.40 24.63 47.18
N GLY A 95 38.53 25.09 46.64
CA GLY A 95 38.63 26.28 45.78
C GLY A 95 39.68 26.17 44.67
N GLY A 96 40.66 25.27 44.81
CA GLY A 96 41.66 24.98 43.78
C GLY A 96 41.22 23.92 42.78
N GLY A 97 41.82 23.91 41.60
CA GLY A 97 41.56 22.94 40.54
C GLY A 97 42.60 21.83 40.42
N ASN A 98 42.35 20.81 39.61
CA ASN A 98 43.28 19.69 39.35
C ASN A 98 43.67 18.87 40.61
N ASN A 99 42.86 18.91 41.67
CA ASN A 99 43.11 18.11 42.86
C ASN A 99 42.57 16.68 42.69
N THR A 100 43.26 15.69 43.26
CA THR A 100 42.96 14.27 43.02
C THR A 100 42.81 13.47 44.32
N LEU A 101 41.71 12.74 44.45
CA LEU A 101 41.53 11.69 45.46
C LEU A 101 41.56 10.32 44.79
N ILE A 102 42.36 9.39 45.31
CA ILE A 102 42.50 8.03 44.80
C ILE A 102 42.21 7.04 45.92
N LEU A 103 41.24 6.15 45.69
CA LEU A 103 40.97 4.97 46.50
C LEU A 103 41.27 3.75 45.63
N ARG A 104 42.20 2.90 46.07
CA ARG A 104 42.59 1.70 45.30
C ARG A 104 42.98 0.54 46.21
N ASP A 105 43.14 -0.66 45.64
CA ASP A 105 43.65 -1.85 46.34
C ASP A 105 42.96 -2.15 47.69
N GLY A 106 41.66 -1.90 47.82
CA GLY A 106 40.91 -2.15 49.07
C GLY A 106 40.84 -0.98 50.06
N GLY A 107 41.30 0.22 49.67
CA GLY A 107 41.24 1.42 50.50
C GLY A 107 39.81 1.96 50.69
N ARG A 108 39.49 2.46 51.88
CA ARG A 108 38.14 2.92 52.24
C ARG A 108 38.10 4.37 52.74
N VAL A 109 37.14 5.15 52.25
CA VAL A 109 36.80 6.48 52.75
C VAL A 109 35.36 6.48 53.25
N VAL A 110 35.13 7.05 54.43
CA VAL A 110 33.79 7.26 55.01
C VAL A 110 33.59 8.74 55.26
N SER A 111 32.54 9.34 54.69
CA SER A 111 32.23 10.75 54.87
C SER A 111 30.75 11.00 55.19
N GLY A 112 30.44 12.09 55.89
CA GLY A 112 29.06 12.54 56.06
C GLY A 112 28.48 13.12 54.77
N SER A 113 29.26 13.88 54.00
CA SER A 113 28.92 14.36 52.65
C SER A 113 30.16 14.34 51.74
N GLY A 114 29.94 14.38 50.43
CA GLY A 114 31.02 14.41 49.42
C GLY A 114 30.80 15.51 48.40
N THR A 115 31.84 16.28 48.07
CA THR A 115 31.78 17.28 46.99
C THR A 115 33.06 17.26 46.16
N ILE A 116 32.93 17.37 44.84
CA ILE A 116 34.03 17.55 43.91
C ILE A 116 33.84 18.92 43.24
N GLY A 117 34.79 19.84 43.44
CA GLY A 117 34.78 21.18 42.85
C GLY A 117 33.73 22.13 43.43
N LEU A 118 33.86 22.52 44.70
CA LEU A 118 32.84 23.26 45.47
C LEU A 118 32.76 24.76 45.11
N ASN A 119 33.82 25.54 45.32
CA ASN A 119 33.81 26.99 45.11
C ASN A 119 34.41 27.39 43.76
N THR A 120 34.18 28.65 43.37
CA THR A 120 34.76 29.26 42.17
C THR A 120 36.26 28.96 42.04
N GLY A 121 36.68 28.50 40.86
CA GLY A 121 38.06 28.10 40.58
C GLY A 121 38.35 26.61 40.75
N ALA A 122 37.46 25.87 41.42
CA ALA A 122 37.61 24.43 41.63
C ALA A 122 37.17 23.60 40.41
N ALA A 123 37.93 23.74 39.32
CA ALA A 123 37.73 23.00 38.08
C ALA A 123 38.70 21.83 37.92
N SER A 124 38.35 20.85 37.08
CA SER A 124 39.26 19.75 36.71
C SER A 124 39.72 18.87 37.88
N ASN A 125 38.97 18.83 38.99
CA ASN A 125 39.30 17.93 40.10
C ASN A 125 38.81 16.51 39.81
N LEU A 126 39.53 15.51 40.33
CA LEU A 126 39.30 14.09 40.06
C LEU A 126 39.12 13.29 41.36
N VAL A 127 38.13 12.42 41.38
CA VAL A 127 38.07 11.30 42.31
C VAL A 127 38.13 10.00 41.52
N LEU A 128 39.08 9.12 41.86
CA LEU A 128 39.23 7.79 41.31
C LEU A 128 38.99 6.75 42.41
N VAL A 129 38.02 5.86 42.21
CA VAL A 129 37.78 4.68 43.05
C VAL A 129 37.98 3.44 42.18
N SER A 130 39.08 2.74 42.36
CA SER A 130 39.47 1.58 41.55
C SER A 130 39.69 0.33 42.39
N ASP A 131 39.59 -0.83 41.74
CA ASP A 131 39.96 -2.14 42.29
C ASP A 131 38.97 -2.68 43.32
N SER A 132 38.91 -4.01 43.41
CA SER A 132 37.95 -4.69 44.29
C SER A 132 38.20 -4.33 45.77
N GLY A 133 37.11 -4.09 46.50
CA GLY A 133 37.14 -3.74 47.91
C GLY A 133 37.37 -2.25 48.20
N SER A 134 37.80 -1.45 47.21
CA SER A 134 37.92 0.00 47.37
C SER A 134 36.55 0.64 47.45
N PHE A 135 36.32 1.46 48.49
CA PHE A 135 34.97 1.92 48.82
C PHE A 135 34.93 3.36 49.33
N TRP A 136 34.17 4.22 48.67
CA TRP A 136 33.77 5.51 49.22
C TRP A 136 32.31 5.46 49.71
N ASP A 137 32.13 5.53 51.02
CA ASP A 137 30.85 5.45 51.71
C ASP A 137 30.44 6.82 52.25
N ILE A 138 29.38 7.39 51.70
CA ILE A 138 28.93 8.75 52.01
C ILE A 138 27.54 8.67 52.64
N ALA A 139 27.35 9.16 53.86
CA ALA A 139 26.04 9.10 54.52
C ALA A 139 24.99 9.99 53.83
N GLY A 140 25.40 11.17 53.36
CA GLY A 140 24.57 12.20 52.74
C GLY A 140 24.71 12.28 51.22
N ALA A 141 24.59 13.49 50.68
CA ALA A 141 24.67 13.73 49.23
C ALA A 141 26.12 13.70 48.72
N LEU A 142 26.28 13.26 47.47
CA LEU A 142 27.50 13.38 46.68
C LEU A 142 27.26 14.37 45.53
N ALA A 143 28.00 15.49 45.53
CA ALA A 143 28.00 16.46 44.45
C ALA A 143 29.23 16.29 43.55
N VAL A 144 29.02 15.95 42.28
CA VAL A 144 30.05 15.87 41.24
C VAL A 144 30.00 17.17 40.43
N GLY A 145 30.80 18.14 40.86
CA GLY A 145 30.91 19.45 40.23
C GLY A 145 29.85 20.45 40.69
N SER A 146 30.27 21.46 41.47
CA SER A 146 29.57 22.76 41.55
C SER A 146 30.13 23.77 40.54
N ASN A 147 31.29 23.46 39.98
CA ASN A 147 32.03 24.23 38.97
C ASN A 147 32.36 23.31 37.77
N PRO A 148 32.93 23.84 36.67
CA PRO A 148 33.15 23.03 35.47
C PRO A 148 34.23 21.94 35.56
N ASN A 149 34.14 20.94 34.67
CA ASN A 149 35.18 19.95 34.34
C ASN A 149 35.60 18.99 35.48
N ASN A 150 34.82 18.83 36.54
CA ASN A 150 35.14 17.88 37.62
C ASN A 150 34.74 16.44 37.25
N SER A 151 35.49 15.45 37.76
CA SER A 151 35.29 14.05 37.41
C SER A 151 35.25 13.11 38.60
N LEU A 152 34.31 12.16 38.55
CA LEU A 152 34.26 10.96 39.39
C LEU A 152 34.46 9.74 38.48
N ILE A 153 35.44 8.90 38.78
CA ILE A 153 35.71 7.65 38.06
C ILE A 153 35.61 6.50 39.04
N ILE A 154 34.76 5.53 38.73
CA ILE A 154 34.59 4.28 39.46
C ILE A 154 34.93 3.16 38.50
N THR A 155 36.00 2.40 38.77
CA THR A 155 36.54 1.41 37.83
C THR A 155 37.03 0.14 38.51
N ASN A 156 37.26 -0.93 37.73
CA ASN A 156 37.91 -2.18 38.15
C ASN A 156 37.31 -2.82 39.43
N GLY A 157 36.00 -2.70 39.67
CA GLY A 157 35.36 -3.26 40.87
C GLY A 157 35.24 -2.32 42.08
N GLY A 158 35.61 -1.04 41.94
CA GLY A 158 35.41 -0.03 42.98
C GLY A 158 33.93 0.27 43.29
N LEU A 159 33.64 0.72 44.51
CA LEU A 159 32.28 1.01 44.99
C LEU A 159 32.17 2.46 45.49
N VAL A 160 31.10 3.16 45.11
CA VAL A 160 30.67 4.42 45.73
C VAL A 160 29.23 4.27 46.20
N ARG A 161 28.95 4.68 47.43
CA ARG A 161 27.60 4.70 48.00
C ARG A 161 27.29 6.07 48.59
N ASN A 162 26.10 6.59 48.32
CA ASN A 162 25.61 7.83 48.91
C ASN A 162 24.08 7.87 49.03
N ASN A 163 23.54 8.89 49.69
CA ASN A 163 22.10 9.12 49.72
C ASN A 163 21.57 9.60 48.37
N SER A 164 21.92 10.82 47.94
CA SER A 164 21.53 11.38 46.63
C SER A 164 22.74 11.82 45.83
N GLY A 165 22.80 11.44 44.55
CA GLY A 165 23.87 11.79 43.64
C GLY A 165 23.48 13.01 42.82
N ARG A 166 24.39 13.99 42.69
CA ARG A 166 24.12 15.24 41.98
C ARG A 166 25.30 15.59 41.10
N ILE A 167 25.16 15.40 39.79
CA ILE A 167 26.13 15.88 38.81
C ILE A 167 25.71 17.28 38.37
N GLY A 168 26.63 18.24 38.38
CA GLY A 168 26.31 19.63 38.03
C GLY A 168 25.43 20.31 39.09
N TYR A 169 25.89 20.30 40.34
CA TYR A 169 25.15 20.85 41.49
C TYR A 169 24.98 22.37 41.44
N GLY A 170 25.96 23.12 40.94
CA GLY A 170 25.92 24.59 40.85
C GLY A 170 25.34 25.09 39.53
N VAL A 171 24.82 26.33 39.51
CA VAL A 171 24.25 26.96 38.29
C VAL A 171 25.31 27.15 37.18
N GLY A 172 26.58 27.38 37.56
CA GLY A 172 27.71 27.48 36.63
C GLY A 172 28.42 26.15 36.36
N ALA A 173 27.89 25.02 36.84
CA ALA A 173 28.52 23.73 36.67
C ALA A 173 28.30 23.21 35.24
N SER A 174 29.37 22.85 34.55
CA SER A 174 29.30 22.28 33.19
C SER A 174 30.43 21.30 32.92
N ASN A 175 30.24 20.39 31.96
CA ASN A 175 31.23 19.40 31.55
C ASN A 175 31.74 18.52 32.72
N ASN A 176 30.94 18.37 33.78
CA ASN A 176 31.28 17.45 34.86
C ASN A 176 30.92 16.02 34.43
N VAL A 177 31.76 15.05 34.78
CA VAL A 177 31.64 13.67 34.30
C VAL A 177 31.68 12.70 35.47
N ALA A 178 30.64 11.90 35.64
CA ALA A 178 30.71 10.68 36.44
C ALA A 178 30.83 9.47 35.49
N ARG A 179 31.89 8.68 35.63
CA ARG A 179 32.16 7.49 34.83
C ARG A 179 32.17 6.25 35.72
N VAL A 180 31.28 5.31 35.44
CA VAL A 180 31.21 4.00 36.10
C VAL A 180 31.51 2.94 35.07
N THR A 181 32.68 2.31 35.15
CA THR A 181 33.14 1.43 34.07
C THR A 181 33.91 0.22 34.56
N GLY A 182 33.82 -0.90 33.84
CA GLY A 182 34.47 -2.14 34.24
C GLY A 182 33.57 -3.01 35.13
N ALA A 183 33.74 -4.32 35.01
CA ALA A 183 32.94 -5.29 35.73
C ALA A 183 33.04 -5.10 37.25
N GLY A 184 31.89 -5.16 37.94
CA GLY A 184 31.80 -5.01 39.40
C GLY A 184 31.81 -3.56 39.90
N SER A 185 32.21 -2.59 39.08
CA SER A 185 32.19 -1.18 39.47
C SER A 185 30.77 -0.68 39.67
N THR A 186 30.50 -0.13 40.85
CA THR A 186 29.14 0.21 41.27
C THR A 186 29.04 1.60 41.89
N TRP A 187 28.05 2.37 41.45
CA TRP A 187 27.60 3.58 42.14
C TRP A 187 26.17 3.39 42.65
N SER A 188 25.99 3.39 43.98
CA SER A 188 24.70 3.16 44.61
C SER A 188 24.19 4.41 45.34
N ASN A 189 23.00 4.85 44.95
CA ASN A 189 22.28 5.97 45.57
C ASN A 189 21.03 5.42 46.25
N THR A 190 20.83 5.69 47.53
CA THR A 190 19.59 5.27 48.23
C THR A 190 18.39 6.17 47.91
N SER A 191 18.62 7.29 47.24
CA SER A 191 17.64 8.28 46.78
C SER A 191 17.85 8.57 45.28
N ALA A 192 17.20 9.60 44.76
CA ALA A 192 17.26 9.98 43.35
C ALA A 192 18.67 10.42 42.91
N LEU A 193 18.98 10.14 41.64
CA LEU A 193 20.17 10.60 40.94
C LEU A 193 19.81 11.76 40.01
N TYR A 194 20.54 12.87 40.12
CA TYR A 194 20.33 14.08 39.31
C TYR A 194 21.52 14.34 38.40
N ILE A 195 21.27 14.53 37.11
CA ILE A 195 22.27 14.93 36.12
C ILE A 195 21.88 16.32 35.60
N GLY A 196 22.71 17.30 35.92
CA GLY A 196 22.32 18.70 35.82
C GLY A 196 21.30 19.05 36.89
N TYR A 197 21.74 19.04 38.16
CA TYR A 197 20.89 19.47 39.26
C TYR A 197 20.53 20.96 39.12
N ASN A 198 21.53 21.81 38.84
CA ASN A 198 21.35 23.22 38.46
C ASN A 198 22.09 23.60 37.17
N GLY A 199 23.18 22.89 36.82
CA GLY A 199 24.04 23.21 35.69
C GLY A 199 23.75 22.39 34.43
N GLY A 200 24.28 22.84 33.29
CA GLY A 200 24.09 22.20 31.99
C GLY A 200 25.32 21.44 31.48
N SER A 201 25.17 20.66 30.41
CA SER A 201 26.28 19.96 29.73
C SER A 201 27.06 18.99 30.63
N ASN A 202 26.42 18.35 31.60
CA ASN A 202 27.04 17.34 32.45
C ASN A 202 26.78 15.92 31.92
N LEU A 203 27.67 14.97 32.21
CA LEU A 203 27.63 13.61 31.66
C LEU A 203 27.69 12.54 32.76
N LEU A 204 26.80 11.56 32.66
CA LEU A 204 26.94 10.25 33.30
C LEU A 204 27.27 9.20 32.26
N TRP A 205 28.36 8.47 32.45
CA TRP A 205 28.80 7.40 31.55
C TRP A 205 28.89 6.08 32.30
N ILE A 206 28.05 5.11 31.91
CA ILE A 206 28.02 3.75 32.42
C ILE A 206 28.42 2.81 31.27
N ALA A 207 29.54 2.11 31.38
CA ALA A 207 30.10 1.31 30.29
C ALA A 207 30.90 0.09 30.74
N ASN A 208 31.22 -0.82 29.82
CA ASN A 208 32.07 -1.99 30.06
C ASN A 208 31.69 -2.82 31.32
N GLY A 209 30.39 -3.00 31.60
CA GLY A 209 29.93 -3.80 32.76
C GLY A 209 29.76 -3.02 34.07
N GLY A 210 29.83 -1.69 34.03
CA GLY A 210 29.58 -0.83 35.20
C GLY A 210 28.10 -0.79 35.59
N LYS A 211 27.81 -0.54 36.89
CA LYS A 211 26.44 -0.53 37.43
C LYS A 211 26.15 0.75 38.20
N VAL A 212 25.01 1.39 37.92
CA VAL A 212 24.44 2.47 38.73
C VAL A 212 23.10 2.02 39.29
N VAL A 213 22.89 2.26 40.58
CA VAL A 213 21.61 2.03 41.27
C VAL A 213 21.13 3.34 41.88
N SER A 214 19.86 3.67 41.71
CA SER A 214 19.22 4.85 42.32
C SER A 214 17.73 4.62 42.59
N ALA A 215 17.11 5.48 43.39
CA ALA A 215 15.66 5.53 43.55
C ALA A 215 15.07 6.62 42.64
N GLY A 216 15.12 6.39 41.33
CA GLY A 216 14.73 7.33 40.28
C GLY A 216 15.90 8.10 39.68
N GLY A 217 15.62 8.85 38.61
CA GLY A 217 16.61 9.62 37.88
C GLY A 217 16.03 10.84 37.20
N THR A 218 16.71 11.98 37.27
CA THR A 218 16.28 13.20 36.59
C THR A 218 17.44 13.89 35.88
N LEU A 219 17.26 14.16 34.58
CA LEU A 219 18.14 15.00 33.79
C LEU A 219 17.50 16.38 33.65
N GLY A 220 18.22 17.43 34.05
CA GLY A 220 17.74 18.82 34.01
C GLY A 220 16.68 19.13 35.06
N PHE A 221 17.09 19.26 36.33
CA PHE A 221 16.17 19.21 37.48
C PHE A 221 15.58 20.54 37.95
N ASN A 222 16.39 21.54 38.32
CA ASN A 222 15.94 22.63 39.21
C ASN A 222 15.80 24.01 38.53
N ASN A 223 16.34 24.20 37.33
CA ASN A 223 16.17 25.45 36.57
C ASN A 223 16.38 25.25 35.06
N ALA A 224 16.10 26.30 34.27
CA ALA A 224 16.24 26.26 32.81
C ALA A 224 17.68 26.19 32.29
N GLY A 225 18.66 26.59 33.10
CA GLY A 225 20.10 26.41 32.83
C GLY A 225 20.56 24.96 33.00
N SER A 226 19.72 24.08 33.57
CA SER A 226 19.97 22.63 33.68
C SER A 226 19.68 21.92 32.35
N ALA A 227 20.35 22.37 31.28
CA ALA A 227 20.11 21.97 29.91
C ALA A 227 21.26 21.12 29.34
N ASN A 228 21.00 20.40 28.25
CA ASN A 228 22.03 19.67 27.49
C ASN A 228 22.83 18.64 28.30
N ASN A 229 22.25 18.12 29.39
CA ASN A 229 22.87 17.05 30.15
C ASN A 229 22.68 15.70 29.44
N ALA A 230 23.63 14.79 29.63
CA ALA A 230 23.66 13.52 28.92
C ALA A 230 23.86 12.32 29.85
N VAL A 231 23.22 11.22 29.52
CA VAL A 231 23.49 9.89 30.09
C VAL A 231 23.81 8.92 28.95
N LEU A 232 24.88 8.15 29.10
CA LEU A 232 25.22 7.03 28.23
C LEU A 232 25.28 5.74 29.04
N VAL A 233 24.51 4.74 28.64
CA VAL A 233 24.55 3.37 29.15
C VAL A 233 24.93 2.45 27.99
N ALA A 234 26.19 2.06 27.92
CA ALA A 234 26.73 1.35 26.76
C ALA A 234 27.36 0.01 27.13
N ASP A 235 27.39 -0.91 26.20
CA ASP A 235 28.08 -2.20 26.28
C ASP A 235 27.36 -3.24 27.16
N SER A 236 27.59 -4.52 26.83
CA SER A 236 27.02 -5.64 27.56
C SER A 236 27.38 -5.62 29.04
N GLY A 237 26.39 -5.88 29.89
CA GLY A 237 26.54 -5.91 31.34
C GLY A 237 26.47 -4.54 32.02
N SER A 238 26.47 -3.43 31.26
CA SER A 238 26.29 -2.10 31.83
C SER A 238 24.83 -1.85 32.19
N VAL A 239 24.58 -1.41 33.42
CA VAL A 239 23.21 -1.29 33.95
C VAL A 239 22.99 0.03 34.69
N TRP A 240 21.87 0.69 34.40
CA TRP A 240 21.27 1.66 35.32
C TRP A 240 19.94 1.12 35.84
N ASP A 241 19.89 0.84 37.13
CA ASP A 241 18.66 0.44 37.84
C ASP A 241 18.17 1.62 38.68
N ALA A 242 17.12 2.29 38.21
CA ALA A 242 16.47 3.41 38.90
C ALA A 242 15.32 2.96 39.82
N GLY A 243 15.15 1.66 40.05
CA GLY A 243 14.09 1.11 40.90
C GLY A 243 12.68 1.46 40.41
N ASN A 244 11.75 1.64 41.36
CA ASN A 244 10.32 1.85 41.08
C ASN A 244 9.94 3.30 40.73
N ALA A 245 10.89 4.23 40.71
CA ALA A 245 10.63 5.63 40.36
C ALA A 245 10.92 5.88 38.88
N ALA A 246 10.31 6.93 38.32
CA ALA A 246 10.47 7.27 36.91
C ALA A 246 11.87 7.84 36.62
N ILE A 247 12.34 7.63 35.38
CA ILE A 247 13.42 8.42 34.79
C ILE A 247 12.79 9.58 34.01
N THR A 248 13.28 10.79 34.27
CA THR A 248 12.73 12.03 33.71
C THR A 248 13.81 12.81 32.96
N LEU A 249 13.52 13.22 31.72
CA LEU A 249 14.35 14.14 30.94
C LEU A 249 13.60 15.47 30.78
N GLY A 250 14.09 16.52 31.43
CA GLY A 250 13.43 17.81 31.53
C GLY A 250 12.36 17.81 32.62
N SER A 251 12.75 18.30 33.81
CA SER A 251 11.94 18.35 35.03
C SER A 251 10.94 19.51 35.06
N THR A 252 10.37 19.76 36.25
CA THR A 252 9.34 20.76 36.56
C THR A 252 9.72 22.21 36.29
N SER A 253 11.01 22.52 36.17
CA SER A 253 11.55 23.88 36.01
C SER A 253 12.17 24.16 34.63
N SER A 254 11.66 23.51 33.58
CA SER A 254 11.98 23.80 32.17
C SER A 254 13.43 23.47 31.77
N GLY A 255 13.90 22.23 31.93
CA GLY A 255 15.24 21.80 31.47
C GLY A 255 15.22 21.27 30.02
N PRO A 256 15.66 22.03 29.01
CA PRO A 256 15.64 21.58 27.61
C PRO A 256 16.90 20.81 27.21
N GLY A 257 16.82 20.09 26.09
CA GLY A 257 18.00 19.56 25.39
C GLY A 257 18.70 18.37 26.07
N ASN A 258 18.12 17.79 27.12
CA ASN A 258 18.76 16.67 27.81
C ASN A 258 18.63 15.38 27.00
N SER A 259 19.62 14.50 27.11
CA SER A 259 19.69 13.28 26.30
C SER A 259 20.05 12.03 27.10
N MET A 260 19.48 10.90 26.71
CA MET A 260 19.81 9.59 27.25
C MET A 260 20.00 8.58 26.12
N THR A 261 21.15 7.91 26.09
CA THR A 261 21.44 6.85 25.11
C THR A 261 21.71 5.54 25.82
N ILE A 262 21.03 4.49 25.36
CA ILE A 262 21.26 3.10 25.72
C ILE A 262 21.73 2.37 24.47
N SER A 263 22.93 1.80 24.50
CA SER A 263 23.56 1.24 23.31
C SER A 263 24.37 -0.03 23.56
N ASN A 264 24.64 -0.79 22.49
CA ASN A 264 25.57 -1.92 22.47
C ASN A 264 25.33 -2.98 23.58
N GLY A 265 24.08 -3.22 23.98
CA GLY A 265 23.76 -4.21 25.03
C GLY A 265 23.58 -3.64 26.44
N GLY A 266 23.65 -2.31 26.60
CA GLY A 266 23.36 -1.63 27.86
C GLY A 266 21.89 -1.79 28.29
N LYS A 267 21.62 -1.74 29.59
CA LYS A 267 20.26 -1.95 30.14
C LYS A 267 19.86 -0.88 31.15
N VAL A 268 18.60 -0.46 31.07
CA VAL A 268 18.01 0.51 31.99
C VAL A 268 16.67 -0.01 32.51
N PHE A 269 16.48 0.10 33.82
CA PHE A 269 15.25 -0.27 34.52
C PHE A 269 14.72 0.93 35.31
N SER A 270 13.42 1.20 35.18
CA SER A 270 12.74 2.30 35.89
C SER A 270 11.27 1.99 36.15
N GLY A 271 10.65 2.73 37.06
CA GLY A 271 9.19 2.66 37.28
C GLY A 271 8.36 3.34 36.19
N GLY A 272 8.99 4.12 35.31
CA GLY A 272 8.36 4.88 34.23
C GLY A 272 9.39 5.74 33.50
N GLY A 273 9.01 6.30 32.35
CA GLY A 273 9.87 7.17 31.56
C GLY A 273 9.09 8.40 31.08
N THR A 274 9.62 9.59 31.32
CA THR A 274 8.97 10.83 30.88
C THR A 274 9.97 11.80 30.26
N LEU A 275 9.69 12.25 29.05
CA LEU A 275 10.42 13.32 28.37
C LEU A 275 9.52 14.57 28.34
N GLY A 276 10.04 15.70 28.81
CA GLY A 276 9.36 16.98 28.72
C GLY A 276 8.17 17.14 29.68
N VAL A 277 8.45 17.16 30.99
CA VAL A 277 7.41 17.16 32.05
C VAL A 277 6.59 18.44 32.07
N THR A 278 7.24 19.60 32.03
CA THR A 278 6.58 20.92 32.06
C THR A 278 6.88 21.73 30.82
N VAL A 279 6.09 22.78 30.62
CA VAL A 279 6.30 23.77 29.56
C VAL A 279 7.75 24.29 29.59
N GLY A 280 8.40 24.35 28.42
CA GLY A 280 9.79 24.77 28.29
C GLY A 280 10.84 23.65 28.43
N SER A 281 10.47 22.46 28.93
CA SER A 281 11.33 21.27 28.89
C SER A 281 11.33 20.64 27.49
N SER A 282 11.66 21.40 26.45
CA SER A 282 11.63 20.96 25.04
C SER A 282 12.94 20.31 24.59
N ASN A 283 12.94 19.66 23.42
CA ASN A 283 14.13 19.08 22.80
C ASN A 283 14.84 18.01 23.64
N ASN A 284 14.14 17.37 24.58
CA ASN A 284 14.70 16.24 25.32
C ASN A 284 14.63 14.97 24.45
N MET A 285 15.66 14.13 24.53
CA MET A 285 15.85 13.01 23.61
C MET A 285 16.22 11.71 24.33
N ALA A 286 15.58 10.60 23.97
CA ALA A 286 15.99 9.26 24.39
C ALA A 286 16.29 8.36 23.20
N ARG A 287 17.38 7.58 23.26
CA ARG A 287 17.76 6.64 22.21
C ARG A 287 18.07 5.27 22.78
N VAL A 288 17.44 4.22 22.24
CA VAL A 288 17.74 2.81 22.54
C VAL A 288 18.14 2.15 21.24
N THR A 289 19.42 1.82 21.07
CA THR A 289 19.96 1.34 19.78
C THR A 289 20.93 0.18 19.95
N GLY A 290 20.98 -0.71 18.97
CA GLY A 290 21.89 -1.85 18.96
C GLY A 290 21.32 -3.06 19.68
N SER A 291 21.72 -4.23 19.19
CA SER A 291 21.26 -5.52 19.71
C SER A 291 21.49 -5.67 21.21
N GLY A 292 20.47 -6.13 21.93
CA GLY A 292 20.52 -6.38 23.37
C GLY A 292 20.38 -5.12 24.24
N SER A 293 20.30 -3.92 23.65
CA SER A 293 20.02 -2.69 24.38
C SER A 293 18.56 -2.64 24.83
N VAL A 294 18.34 -2.42 26.14
CA VAL A 294 17.01 -2.54 26.75
C VAL A 294 16.68 -1.33 27.61
N TRP A 295 15.46 -0.81 27.46
CA TRP A 295 14.82 0.05 28.47
C TRP A 295 13.51 -0.56 28.94
N THR A 296 13.43 -0.92 30.21
CA THR A 296 12.22 -1.48 30.83
C THR A 296 11.64 -0.49 31.83
N ASN A 297 10.37 -0.14 31.61
CA ASN A 297 9.56 0.68 32.49
C ASN A 297 8.46 -0.17 33.14
N GLY A 298 8.38 -0.18 34.47
CA GLY A 298 7.26 -0.80 35.19
C GLY A 298 5.92 -0.08 34.98
N GLY A 299 5.98 1.19 34.56
CA GLY A 299 4.84 2.07 34.31
C GLY A 299 4.90 2.71 32.93
N ALA A 300 4.26 3.88 32.79
CA ALA A 300 4.07 4.55 31.50
C ALA A 300 5.37 5.11 30.92
N LEU A 301 5.41 5.18 29.58
CA LEU A 301 6.41 5.92 28.81
C LEU A 301 5.71 7.08 28.09
N THR A 302 6.13 8.31 28.38
CA THR A 302 5.54 9.53 27.84
C THR A 302 6.58 10.39 27.12
N VAL A 303 6.37 10.65 25.84
CA VAL A 303 7.19 11.57 25.02
C VAL A 303 6.42 12.89 24.84
N GLY A 304 6.85 13.93 25.56
CA GLY A 304 6.13 15.19 25.65
C GLY A 304 4.93 15.08 26.59
N SER A 305 5.16 15.24 27.90
CA SER A 305 4.07 15.32 28.87
C SER A 305 3.31 16.64 28.74
N ALA A 306 4.03 17.76 28.78
CA ALA A 306 3.46 19.11 28.60
C ALA A 306 4.32 20.02 27.71
N SER A 307 5.39 19.50 27.09
CA SER A 307 6.27 20.28 26.21
C SER A 307 6.39 19.69 24.81
N SER A 308 6.86 20.54 23.89
CA SER A 308 7.03 20.24 22.48
C SER A 308 8.45 19.78 22.11
N PHE A 309 8.57 19.20 20.92
CA PHE A 309 9.85 18.84 20.29
C PHE A 309 10.70 17.81 21.05
N ASN A 310 10.10 17.03 21.96
CA ASN A 310 10.79 15.90 22.55
C ASN A 310 10.78 14.72 21.57
N SER A 311 11.83 13.92 21.59
CA SER A 311 11.97 12.80 20.67
C SER A 311 12.45 11.53 21.36
N MET A 312 12.01 10.39 20.84
CA MET A 312 12.54 9.10 21.22
C MET A 312 12.78 8.23 20.00
N THR A 313 13.93 7.56 19.98
CA THR A 313 14.32 6.63 18.92
C THR A 313 14.62 5.26 19.50
N ILE A 314 14.02 4.23 18.93
CA ILE A 314 14.38 2.82 19.16
C ILE A 314 14.86 2.29 17.81
N ALA A 315 16.07 1.77 17.75
CA ALA A 315 16.72 1.39 16.49
C ALA A 315 17.58 0.13 16.60
N ASP A 316 17.94 -0.45 15.46
CA ASP A 316 19.04 -1.41 15.30
C ASP A 316 18.98 -2.62 16.25
N GLY A 317 17.78 -3.16 16.53
CA GLY A 317 17.58 -4.29 17.44
C GLY A 317 17.40 -3.92 18.92
N GLY A 318 17.17 -2.64 19.22
CA GLY A 318 16.82 -2.16 20.56
C GLY A 318 15.43 -2.62 21.01
N TYR A 319 15.24 -2.75 22.32
CA TYR A 319 14.00 -3.21 22.95
C TYR A 319 13.51 -2.25 24.04
N VAL A 320 12.25 -1.83 23.94
CA VAL A 320 11.60 -1.00 24.98
C VAL A 320 10.30 -1.65 25.44
N LEU A 321 10.10 -1.72 26.75
CA LEU A 321 8.89 -2.23 27.39
C LEU A 321 8.35 -1.21 28.38
N ASN A 322 7.04 -1.00 28.36
CA ASN A 322 6.33 -0.12 29.29
C ASN A 322 4.87 -0.54 29.48
N SER A 323 4.21 -0.03 30.53
CA SER A 323 2.80 -0.34 30.79
C SER A 323 1.86 0.31 29.76
N SER A 324 2.14 1.54 29.34
CA SER A 324 1.36 2.28 28.34
C SER A 324 2.23 3.34 27.69
N GLY A 325 2.04 3.59 26.39
CA GLY A 325 2.83 4.54 25.61
C GLY A 325 2.03 5.76 25.22
N THR A 326 2.55 6.96 25.50
CA THR A 326 1.87 8.22 25.14
C THR A 326 2.85 9.18 24.47
N ILE A 327 2.43 9.78 23.36
CA ILE A 327 3.16 10.86 22.69
C ILE A 327 2.27 12.09 22.70
N GLY A 328 2.73 13.22 23.22
CA GLY A 328 1.95 14.46 23.28
C GLY A 328 0.76 14.39 24.23
N SER A 329 1.03 14.24 25.54
CA SER A 329 0.02 13.93 26.56
C SER A 329 -0.94 15.08 26.88
N SER A 330 -0.46 16.32 26.94
CA SER A 330 -1.26 17.50 27.33
C SER A 330 -1.34 18.54 26.21
N ALA A 331 -2.24 19.51 26.36
CA ALA A 331 -2.29 20.67 25.47
C ALA A 331 -0.93 21.42 25.50
N GLY A 332 -0.37 21.69 24.32
CA GLY A 332 0.97 22.28 24.18
C GLY A 332 2.10 21.27 24.02
N ALA A 333 1.86 19.98 24.26
CA ALA A 333 2.81 18.91 23.98
C ALA A 333 2.82 18.56 22.48
N ASN A 334 3.29 19.51 21.67
CA ASN A 334 3.18 19.48 20.22
C ASN A 334 4.48 19.05 19.54
N ASN A 335 4.41 18.53 18.31
CA ASN A 335 5.61 18.20 17.52
C ASN A 335 6.58 17.24 18.25
N ASN A 336 6.07 16.35 19.10
CA ASN A 336 6.88 15.29 19.69
C ASN A 336 6.95 14.10 18.73
N THR A 337 8.09 13.43 18.71
CA THR A 337 8.36 12.35 17.75
C THR A 337 8.78 11.05 18.43
N MET A 338 8.32 9.94 17.87
CA MET A 338 8.75 8.59 18.22
C MET A 338 9.12 7.84 16.95
N LEU A 339 10.36 7.39 16.85
CA LEU A 339 10.86 6.61 15.73
C LEU A 339 11.22 5.21 16.22
N VAL A 340 10.60 4.19 15.62
CA VAL A 340 10.92 2.78 15.83
C VAL A 340 11.36 2.22 14.48
N THR A 341 12.65 1.93 14.31
CA THR A 341 13.23 1.55 13.01
C THR A 341 14.22 0.39 13.12
N GLY A 342 14.44 -0.32 12.03
CA GLY A 342 15.43 -1.38 11.91
C GLY A 342 14.90 -2.76 12.31
N SER A 343 15.42 -3.78 11.64
CA SER A 343 15.02 -5.17 11.85
C SER A 343 15.31 -5.62 13.28
N GLY A 344 14.36 -6.33 13.89
CA GLY A 344 14.50 -6.85 15.26
C GLY A 344 14.26 -5.81 16.36
N THR A 345 14.05 -4.55 16.00
CA THR A 345 13.67 -3.49 16.94
C THR A 345 12.22 -3.70 17.41
N ILE A 346 11.99 -3.63 18.72
CA ILE A 346 10.67 -3.84 19.32
C ILE A 346 10.35 -2.74 20.34
N TRP A 347 9.14 -2.21 20.23
CA TRP A 347 8.50 -1.44 21.29
C TRP A 347 7.22 -2.15 21.76
N SER A 348 7.17 -2.56 23.02
CA SER A 348 6.05 -3.30 23.59
C SER A 348 5.34 -2.49 24.67
N ASN A 349 4.06 -2.22 24.46
CA ASN A 349 3.18 -1.54 25.40
C ASN A 349 2.17 -2.55 25.95
N ILE A 350 2.25 -2.89 27.25
CA ILE A 350 1.32 -3.85 27.89
C ILE A 350 -0.13 -3.34 27.93
N GLY A 351 -0.32 -2.04 27.69
CA GLY A 351 -1.61 -1.36 27.68
C GLY A 351 -1.74 -0.47 26.45
N ALA A 352 -2.41 0.67 26.62
CA ALA A 352 -2.74 1.56 25.51
C ALA A 352 -1.51 2.20 24.88
N LEU A 353 -1.61 2.46 23.57
CA LEU A 353 -0.69 3.30 22.81
C LEU A 353 -1.46 4.51 22.27
N VAL A 354 -1.06 5.72 22.65
CA VAL A 354 -1.74 6.97 22.28
C VAL A 354 -0.77 7.94 21.61
N VAL A 355 -1.05 8.30 20.36
CA VAL A 355 -0.33 9.33 19.61
C VAL A 355 -1.17 10.60 19.57
N GLY A 356 -0.78 11.62 20.33
CA GLY A 356 -1.54 12.85 20.53
C GLY A 356 -2.76 12.64 21.42
N ALA A 357 -2.58 12.69 22.75
CA ALA A 357 -3.70 12.61 23.70
C ALA A 357 -4.42 13.97 23.91
N SER A 358 -3.71 15.05 23.60
CA SER A 358 -4.18 16.46 23.60
C SER A 358 -3.19 17.36 22.86
N GLY A 359 -1.93 16.93 22.73
CA GLY A 359 -0.93 17.57 21.90
C GLY A 359 -1.20 17.41 20.40
N VAL A 360 -0.72 18.37 19.61
CA VAL A 360 -0.96 18.42 18.15
C VAL A 360 0.32 18.15 17.36
N SER A 361 0.18 17.69 16.12
CA SER A 361 1.31 17.43 15.22
C SER A 361 2.36 16.45 15.77
N ASN A 362 1.94 15.49 16.62
CA ASN A 362 2.83 14.44 17.08
C ASN A 362 2.96 13.33 16.05
N LEU A 363 4.12 12.69 16.01
CA LEU A 363 4.47 11.71 14.97
C LEU A 363 5.00 10.42 15.59
N LEU A 364 4.41 9.29 15.20
CA LEU A 364 4.98 7.95 15.41
C LEU A 364 5.32 7.32 14.05
N GLN A 365 6.56 6.86 13.89
CA GLN A 365 6.99 6.14 12.69
C GLN A 365 7.51 4.74 13.08
N ILE A 366 7.01 3.72 12.38
CA ILE A 366 7.42 2.32 12.50
C ILE A 366 7.98 1.90 11.14
N LEU A 367 9.30 1.81 11.04
CA LEU A 367 10.03 1.70 9.79
C LEU A 367 10.97 0.49 9.73
N ASP A 368 11.40 0.14 8.53
CA ASP A 368 12.55 -0.74 8.25
C ASP A 368 12.57 -2.09 9.00
N GLY A 369 11.41 -2.74 9.16
CA GLY A 369 11.28 -4.06 9.77
C GLY A 369 11.02 -4.05 11.29
N ALA A 370 10.80 -2.88 11.88
CA ALA A 370 10.52 -2.74 13.31
C ALA A 370 9.09 -3.14 13.68
N LYS A 371 8.88 -3.54 14.95
CA LYS A 371 7.57 -3.97 15.44
C LYS A 371 7.14 -3.19 16.68
N VAL A 372 5.88 -2.76 16.70
CA VAL A 372 5.24 -2.16 17.87
C VAL A 372 4.04 -3.00 18.29
N PHE A 373 3.93 -3.25 19.59
CA PHE A 373 2.82 -3.99 20.19
C PHE A 373 2.05 -3.09 21.15
N SER A 374 0.73 -3.16 21.10
CA SER A 374 -0.20 -2.62 22.09
C SER A 374 -1.23 -3.67 22.48
N TYR A 375 -1.41 -3.87 23.79
CA TYR A 375 -2.43 -4.77 24.35
C TYR A 375 -3.59 -3.99 25.01
N GLY A 376 -3.52 -2.66 25.00
CA GLY A 376 -4.67 -1.77 25.25
C GLY A 376 -5.15 -1.11 23.96
N GLN A 377 -6.03 -0.11 24.04
CA GLN A 377 -6.53 0.62 22.87
C GLN A 377 -5.40 1.38 22.15
N GLY A 378 -5.28 1.15 20.84
CA GLY A 378 -4.53 2.00 19.92
C GLY A 378 -5.29 3.29 19.59
N LYS A 379 -4.69 4.45 19.84
CA LYS A 379 -5.31 5.74 19.53
C LYS A 379 -4.37 6.69 18.81
N VAL A 380 -4.87 7.33 17.76
CA VAL A 380 -4.17 8.40 17.04
C VAL A 380 -5.09 9.62 17.01
N GLY A 381 -4.72 10.65 17.76
CA GLY A 381 -5.52 11.84 18.01
C GLY A 381 -6.70 11.57 18.94
N VAL A 382 -6.49 11.85 20.23
CA VAL A 382 -7.55 12.00 21.24
C VAL A 382 -7.62 13.47 21.62
N SER A 383 -8.81 14.08 21.61
CA SER A 383 -9.02 15.51 21.89
C SER A 383 -7.98 16.45 21.24
N SER A 384 -7.46 16.09 20.06
CA SER A 384 -6.32 16.73 19.38
C SER A 384 -6.34 16.52 17.86
N ASN A 385 -5.48 17.26 17.16
CA ASN A 385 -5.42 17.29 15.71
C ASN A 385 -3.99 17.18 15.11
N HIS A 386 -3.92 16.83 13.82
CA HIS A 386 -2.70 16.67 13.01
C HIS A 386 -1.71 15.62 13.49
N ASN A 387 -2.12 14.69 14.36
CA ASN A 387 -1.25 13.60 14.80
C ASN A 387 -1.18 12.51 13.74
N THR A 388 0.02 11.99 13.52
CA THR A 388 0.28 11.04 12.43
C THR A 388 0.96 9.78 12.95
N MET A 389 0.47 8.63 12.50
CA MET A 389 1.13 7.35 12.67
C MET A 389 1.47 6.76 11.30
N VAL A 390 2.73 6.38 11.09
CA VAL A 390 3.22 5.77 9.85
C VAL A 390 3.75 4.37 10.13
N VAL A 391 3.30 3.40 9.37
CA VAL A 391 3.85 2.04 9.33
C VAL A 391 4.31 1.76 7.91
N ALA A 392 5.61 1.66 7.70
CA ALA A 392 6.17 1.56 6.36
C ALA A 392 7.42 0.67 6.28
N GLY A 393 7.57 -0.02 5.16
CA GLY A 393 8.72 -0.89 4.89
C GLY A 393 8.40 -2.37 5.15
N PRO A 394 9.02 -3.29 4.38
CA PRO A 394 8.84 -4.73 4.58
C PRO A 394 9.15 -5.16 6.02
N GLY A 395 8.23 -5.91 6.63
CA GLY A 395 8.36 -6.41 8.00
C GLY A 395 8.03 -5.40 9.11
N SER A 396 7.83 -4.12 8.76
CA SER A 396 7.37 -3.11 9.71
C SER A 396 5.93 -3.37 10.10
N ALA A 397 5.65 -3.45 11.40
CA ALA A 397 4.33 -3.83 11.86
C ALA A 397 3.87 -3.13 13.15
N TRP A 398 2.58 -2.81 13.20
CA TRP A 398 1.87 -2.49 14.43
C TRP A 398 0.81 -3.56 14.73
N TYR A 399 0.92 -4.16 15.91
CA TYR A 399 -0.04 -5.15 16.41
C TYR A 399 -0.82 -4.55 17.59
N ASP A 400 -2.09 -4.22 17.38
CA ASP A 400 -3.07 -3.84 18.40
C ASP A 400 -3.90 -5.08 18.78
N LEU A 401 -3.41 -5.88 19.73
CA LEU A 401 -3.81 -7.29 19.85
C LEU A 401 -5.14 -7.54 20.58
N ASP A 402 -5.55 -6.62 21.47
CA ASP A 402 -6.69 -6.85 22.38
C ASP A 402 -7.77 -5.77 22.30
N ASN A 403 -7.64 -4.81 21.39
CA ASN A 403 -8.55 -3.67 21.31
C ASN A 403 -8.71 -3.14 19.87
N GLN A 404 -9.52 -2.08 19.76
CA GLN A 404 -9.80 -1.39 18.52
C GLN A 404 -8.85 -0.20 18.36
N ILE A 405 -8.51 0.09 17.10
CA ILE A 405 -7.81 1.32 16.72
C ILE A 405 -8.84 2.45 16.60
N PHE A 406 -8.56 3.59 17.23
CA PHE A 406 -9.34 4.81 17.10
C PHE A 406 -8.49 5.92 16.47
N LEU A 407 -8.98 6.49 15.38
CA LEU A 407 -8.40 7.66 14.72
C LEU A 407 -9.34 8.85 14.89
N GLY A 408 -8.91 9.88 15.62
CA GLY A 408 -9.72 11.08 15.90
C GLY A 408 -10.87 10.83 16.89
N ASP A 409 -10.55 10.50 18.15
CA ASP A 409 -11.51 10.26 19.24
C ASP A 409 -11.66 11.49 20.16
N GLN A 410 -12.86 11.70 20.71
CA GLN A 410 -13.20 12.76 21.69
C GLN A 410 -12.80 14.21 21.31
N ASN A 411 -12.93 14.60 20.03
CA ASN A 411 -12.48 15.89 19.50
C ASN A 411 -13.54 16.99 19.53
N ASN A 412 -14.00 17.42 20.72
CA ASN A 412 -15.22 18.19 20.98
C ASN A 412 -15.53 19.51 20.21
N ASN A 413 -14.85 19.93 19.13
CA ASN A 413 -15.33 20.86 18.06
C ASN A 413 -14.22 21.38 17.11
N ARG A 414 -13.25 20.56 16.65
CA ARG A 414 -12.21 21.04 15.71
C ARG A 414 -11.89 20.01 14.63
N ALA A 415 -11.64 20.50 13.41
CA ALA A 415 -11.12 19.67 12.33
C ALA A 415 -9.82 18.97 12.80
N SER A 416 -9.86 17.64 12.78
CA SER A 416 -8.94 16.78 13.51
C SER A 416 -7.73 16.40 12.66
N PHE A 417 -7.88 16.14 11.35
CA PHE A 417 -6.75 15.89 10.45
C PHE A 417 -5.72 14.85 10.95
N ASN A 418 -6.13 13.91 11.82
CA ASN A 418 -5.23 12.86 12.27
C ASN A 418 -5.12 11.80 11.18
N GLN A 419 -3.94 11.18 11.07
CA GLN A 419 -3.61 10.28 9.97
C GLN A 419 -3.04 8.95 10.45
N LEU A 420 -3.49 7.87 9.83
CA LEU A 420 -2.83 6.57 9.85
C LEU A 420 -2.38 6.22 8.43
N ILE A 421 -1.08 6.05 8.22
CA ILE A 421 -0.50 5.75 6.91
C ILE A 421 0.17 4.38 6.98
N ILE A 422 -0.27 3.48 6.10
CA ILE A 422 0.24 2.12 5.97
C ILE A 422 0.72 1.98 4.53
N THR A 423 2.03 1.96 4.33
CA THR A 423 2.62 2.03 2.98
C THR A 423 3.85 1.15 2.83
N ASN A 424 4.34 0.97 1.61
CA ASN A 424 5.58 0.25 1.30
C ASN A 424 5.66 -1.12 2.00
N PHE A 425 4.61 -1.94 1.87
CA PHE A 425 4.48 -3.25 2.52
C PHE A 425 4.44 -3.26 4.06
N GLY A 426 4.12 -2.13 4.69
CA GLY A 426 3.84 -2.06 6.13
C GLY A 426 2.57 -2.83 6.51
N TYR A 427 2.51 -3.31 7.75
CA TYR A 427 1.43 -4.16 8.24
C TYR A 427 0.79 -3.60 9.53
N VAL A 428 -0.53 -3.51 9.57
CA VAL A 428 -1.28 -3.18 10.79
C VAL A 428 -2.31 -4.27 11.07
N PHE A 429 -2.33 -4.75 12.32
CA PHE A 429 -3.34 -5.67 12.82
C PHE A 429 -4.10 -5.03 13.99
N ALA A 430 -5.42 -5.17 14.00
CA ALA A 430 -6.28 -4.79 15.11
C ALA A 430 -7.50 -5.70 15.26
N THR A 431 -8.23 -5.57 16.36
CA THR A 431 -9.51 -6.27 16.53
C THR A 431 -10.72 -5.46 16.03
N GLY A 432 -10.51 -4.22 15.61
CA GLY A 432 -11.47 -3.38 14.91
C GLY A 432 -10.91 -1.99 14.69
N GLY A 433 -11.58 -1.17 13.88
CA GLY A 433 -11.11 0.16 13.52
C GLY A 433 -12.23 1.19 13.48
N HIS A 434 -11.95 2.40 14.01
CA HIS A 434 -12.85 3.54 13.92
C HIS A 434 -12.11 4.77 13.43
N VAL A 435 -12.65 5.41 12.39
CA VAL A 435 -12.18 6.69 11.87
C VAL A 435 -13.25 7.74 12.16
N GLY A 436 -12.96 8.66 13.08
CA GLY A 436 -13.89 9.70 13.50
C GLY A 436 -15.08 9.17 14.33
N ARG A 437 -14.82 8.56 15.49
CA ARG A 437 -15.88 7.92 16.31
C ARG A 437 -16.67 8.88 17.20
N SER A 438 -16.14 10.04 17.59
CA SER A 438 -16.77 10.87 18.64
C SER A 438 -17.01 12.29 18.17
N SER A 439 -17.72 13.08 18.99
CA SER A 439 -17.95 14.51 18.77
C SER A 439 -16.71 15.22 18.23
N GLY A 440 -16.81 15.74 16.99
CA GLY A 440 -15.80 16.52 16.29
C GLY A 440 -14.57 15.77 15.77
N GLY A 441 -14.62 14.43 15.67
CA GLY A 441 -13.67 13.63 14.90
C GLY A 441 -13.84 13.85 13.39
N VAL A 442 -13.44 15.02 12.90
CA VAL A 442 -13.67 15.49 11.51
C VAL A 442 -12.35 15.46 10.70
N SER A 443 -12.42 15.13 9.42
CA SER A 443 -11.28 15.17 8.49
C SER A 443 -10.11 14.23 8.83
N ASN A 444 -10.36 13.10 9.51
CA ASN A 444 -9.31 12.11 9.74
C ASN A 444 -9.17 11.18 8.52
N ALA A 445 -7.96 10.68 8.28
CA ALA A 445 -7.67 9.90 7.09
C ALA A 445 -6.83 8.66 7.39
N VAL A 446 -7.23 7.54 6.80
CA VAL A 446 -6.39 6.34 6.68
C VAL A 446 -5.95 6.20 5.24
N LEU A 447 -4.65 6.04 5.01
CA LEU A 447 -4.08 5.69 3.71
C LEU A 447 -3.47 4.30 3.79
N VAL A 448 -3.92 3.38 2.93
CA VAL A 448 -3.33 2.06 2.74
C VAL A 448 -2.85 1.96 1.30
N ALA A 449 -1.53 2.06 1.10
CA ALA A 449 -0.94 2.22 -0.22
C ALA A 449 0.28 1.31 -0.44
N SER A 450 0.72 1.18 -1.69
CA SER A 450 2.02 0.58 -2.04
C SER A 450 2.27 -0.78 -1.38
N GLY A 451 1.29 -1.68 -1.49
CA GLY A 451 1.32 -3.03 -0.90
C GLY A 451 1.13 -3.09 0.62
N GLY A 452 0.83 -1.98 1.29
CA GLY A 452 0.50 -1.95 2.71
C GLY A 452 -0.77 -2.73 3.03
N VAL A 453 -0.86 -3.30 4.23
CA VAL A 453 -1.99 -4.16 4.63
C VAL A 453 -2.52 -3.78 6.01
N TRP A 454 -3.83 -3.55 6.10
CA TRP A 454 -4.54 -3.38 7.36
C TRP A 454 -5.53 -4.54 7.56
N THR A 455 -5.26 -5.37 8.56
CA THR A 455 -6.13 -6.50 8.93
C THR A 455 -6.89 -6.18 10.21
N ASN A 456 -8.20 -6.42 10.20
CA ASN A 456 -9.05 -6.32 11.38
C ASN A 456 -9.78 -7.64 11.61
N SER A 457 -9.69 -8.24 12.80
CA SER A 457 -10.51 -9.42 13.11
C SER A 457 -12.00 -9.05 13.27
N GLY A 458 -12.30 -7.85 13.75
CA GLY A 458 -13.65 -7.27 13.80
C GLY A 458 -13.95 -6.32 12.65
N GLY A 459 -14.87 -5.36 12.88
CA GLY A 459 -15.35 -4.43 11.87
C GLY A 459 -14.53 -3.14 11.77
N VAL A 460 -14.72 -2.41 10.67
CA VAL A 460 -14.14 -1.08 10.45
C VAL A 460 -15.26 -0.09 10.17
N ALA A 461 -15.26 1.03 10.90
CA ALA A 461 -16.25 2.08 10.76
C ALA A 461 -15.61 3.43 10.46
N ILE A 462 -16.20 4.16 9.51
CA ILE A 462 -15.97 5.58 9.28
C ILE A 462 -17.20 6.31 9.83
N ALA A 463 -16.99 7.28 10.72
CA ALA A 463 -18.02 8.13 11.31
C ALA A 463 -19.11 7.35 12.08
N ASN A 464 -18.78 6.87 13.29
CA ASN A 464 -19.65 6.08 14.17
C ASN A 464 -19.85 6.75 15.56
N GLY A 465 -20.16 8.05 15.57
CA GLY A 465 -20.35 8.86 16.78
C GLY A 465 -21.74 9.40 17.05
N SER A 466 -21.85 10.33 18.00
CA SER A 466 -23.12 10.97 18.36
C SER A 466 -23.30 12.38 17.79
N SER A 467 -22.23 13.04 17.30
CA SER A 467 -22.31 14.35 16.64
C SER A 467 -21.05 14.71 15.82
N ASN A 468 -21.22 15.42 14.70
CA ASN A 468 -20.17 16.02 13.84
C ASN A 468 -18.93 15.15 13.57
N THR A 469 -19.08 14.13 12.72
CA THR A 469 -18.05 13.16 12.33
C THR A 469 -17.82 13.17 10.81
N SER A 470 -17.82 14.35 10.21
CA SER A 470 -17.78 14.52 8.75
C SER A 470 -16.37 14.45 8.14
N PHE A 471 -16.30 14.25 6.83
CA PHE A 471 -15.06 14.33 6.03
C PHE A 471 -13.96 13.32 6.41
N ASN A 472 -14.31 12.24 7.12
CA ASN A 472 -13.39 11.16 7.39
C ASN A 472 -13.23 10.24 6.19
N SER A 473 -12.06 9.64 6.07
CA SER A 473 -11.74 8.87 4.87
C SER A 473 -10.87 7.65 5.09
N ILE A 474 -11.06 6.67 4.20
CA ILE A 474 -10.12 5.57 3.97
C ILE A 474 -9.81 5.56 2.47
N THR A 475 -8.53 5.65 2.13
CA THR A 475 -8.03 5.49 0.75
C THR A 475 -7.18 4.23 0.68
N ILE A 476 -7.52 3.36 -0.27
CA ILE A 476 -6.80 2.13 -0.59
C ILE A 476 -6.31 2.24 -2.03
N GLU A 477 -5.00 2.31 -2.22
CA GLU A 477 -4.42 2.55 -3.53
C GLU A 477 -3.14 1.75 -3.78
N SER A 478 -2.68 1.70 -5.03
CA SER A 478 -1.35 1.16 -5.40
C SER A 478 -1.07 -0.24 -4.80
N GLY A 479 -2.06 -1.14 -4.80
CA GLY A 479 -1.91 -2.50 -4.27
C GLY A 479 -2.15 -2.65 -2.76
N GLY A 480 -2.58 -1.59 -2.07
CA GLY A 480 -2.94 -1.62 -0.65
C GLY A 480 -4.15 -2.51 -0.36
N GLN A 481 -4.23 -3.08 0.84
CA GLN A 481 -5.31 -4.01 1.20
C GLN A 481 -5.87 -3.72 2.59
N VAL A 482 -7.19 -3.66 2.69
CA VAL A 482 -7.91 -3.64 3.96
C VAL A 482 -8.78 -4.89 4.05
N LEU A 483 -8.45 -5.76 5.00
CA LEU A 483 -9.07 -7.06 5.20
C LEU A 483 -9.78 -7.07 6.56
N MET A 484 -11.05 -7.47 6.58
CA MET A 484 -11.83 -7.48 7.83
C MET A 484 -12.70 -8.73 8.01
N GLY A 485 -12.79 -9.18 9.26
CA GLY A 485 -13.73 -10.20 9.69
C GLY A 485 -15.14 -9.65 9.93
N GLY A 486 -15.26 -8.39 10.36
CA GLY A 486 -16.53 -7.73 10.72
C GLY A 486 -17.18 -6.89 9.62
N ALA A 487 -18.20 -6.13 10.01
CA ALA A 487 -18.93 -5.21 9.12
C ALA A 487 -18.06 -4.01 8.73
N PHE A 488 -18.30 -3.50 7.52
CA PHE A 488 -17.76 -2.21 7.08
C PHE A 488 -18.86 -1.16 7.08
N THR A 489 -18.68 -0.03 7.75
CA THR A 489 -19.74 0.98 7.81
C THR A 489 -19.19 2.37 7.53
N ILE A 490 -19.89 3.14 6.68
CA ILE A 490 -19.60 4.55 6.46
C ILE A 490 -20.82 5.36 6.83
N GLY A 491 -20.65 6.26 7.80
CA GLY A 491 -21.71 7.10 8.31
C GLY A 491 -22.76 6.24 9.00
N THR A 492 -22.58 6.00 10.30
CA THR A 492 -23.57 5.33 11.16
C THR A 492 -24.01 6.21 12.31
N SER A 493 -23.66 7.50 12.26
CA SER A 493 -23.98 8.51 13.26
C SER A 493 -24.94 9.57 12.74
N ALA A 494 -25.85 10.04 13.60
CA ALA A 494 -26.56 11.29 13.39
C ALA A 494 -25.52 12.42 13.20
N ASN A 495 -25.44 13.00 12.00
CA ASN A 495 -24.44 14.00 11.57
C ASN A 495 -23.05 13.47 11.11
N GLY A 496 -22.93 12.21 10.67
CA GLY A 496 -21.73 11.70 9.98
C GLY A 496 -21.83 11.86 8.47
N ALA A 497 -21.73 13.09 7.97
CA ALA A 497 -21.91 13.40 6.55
C ALA A 497 -20.58 13.51 5.79
N SER A 498 -20.62 13.40 4.46
CA SER A 498 -19.45 13.67 3.60
C SER A 498 -18.22 12.81 3.89
N ASN A 499 -18.39 11.57 4.37
CA ASN A 499 -17.29 10.63 4.56
C ASN A 499 -17.09 9.78 3.31
N TRP A 500 -15.86 9.37 3.03
CA TRP A 500 -15.59 8.64 1.80
C TRP A 500 -14.65 7.44 1.95
N LEU A 501 -14.90 6.44 1.13
CA LEU A 501 -13.98 5.37 0.80
C LEU A 501 -13.52 5.53 -0.64
N LEU A 502 -12.23 5.39 -0.89
CA LEU A 502 -11.66 5.25 -2.23
C LEU A 502 -10.88 3.95 -2.32
N VAL A 503 -11.21 3.08 -3.28
CA VAL A 503 -10.44 1.88 -3.64
C VAL A 503 -10.02 2.01 -5.09
N THR A 504 -8.75 2.33 -5.35
CA THR A 504 -8.28 2.68 -6.70
C THR A 504 -6.97 1.99 -7.07
N GLY A 505 -6.78 1.67 -8.34
CA GLY A 505 -5.54 1.07 -8.82
C GLY A 505 -5.52 -0.46 -8.71
N VAL A 506 -4.73 -1.08 -9.58
CA VAL A 506 -4.59 -2.54 -9.66
C VAL A 506 -4.06 -3.11 -8.35
N GLY A 507 -4.68 -4.19 -7.88
CA GLY A 507 -4.30 -4.89 -6.64
C GLY A 507 -4.86 -4.26 -5.36
N SER A 508 -5.48 -3.08 -5.44
CA SER A 508 -6.10 -2.43 -4.29
C SER A 508 -7.40 -3.13 -3.89
N LEU A 509 -7.54 -3.46 -2.61
CA LEU A 509 -8.57 -4.37 -2.13
C LEU A 509 -9.21 -3.91 -0.82
N LEU A 510 -10.54 -3.81 -0.80
CA LEU A 510 -11.33 -3.88 0.43
C LEU A 510 -12.08 -5.22 0.47
N ARG A 511 -11.93 -5.99 1.55
CA ARG A 511 -12.64 -7.26 1.72
C ARG A 511 -13.19 -7.44 3.12
N SER A 512 -14.52 -7.55 3.23
CA SER A 512 -15.20 -8.11 4.41
C SER A 512 -15.57 -9.57 4.14
N THR A 513 -15.33 -10.46 5.10
CA THR A 513 -15.49 -11.91 4.93
C THR A 513 -16.81 -12.48 5.48
N GLN A 514 -17.46 -11.80 6.44
CA GLN A 514 -18.62 -12.38 7.14
C GLN A 514 -19.84 -11.45 7.24
N TYR A 515 -19.69 -10.13 7.11
CA TYR A 515 -20.77 -9.18 7.43
C TYR A 515 -21.04 -8.20 6.31
N GLN A 516 -22.20 -7.55 6.39
CA GLN A 516 -22.62 -6.53 5.44
C GLN A 516 -21.76 -5.26 5.48
N MET A 517 -21.73 -4.56 4.35
CA MET A 517 -21.34 -3.17 4.25
C MET A 517 -22.57 -2.26 4.34
N LEU A 518 -22.49 -1.21 5.15
CA LEU A 518 -23.53 -0.19 5.29
C LEU A 518 -22.98 1.17 4.86
N LEU A 519 -23.64 1.81 3.90
CA LEU A 519 -23.33 3.17 3.47
C LEU A 519 -24.53 4.07 3.78
N GLY A 520 -24.39 4.93 4.79
CA GLY A 520 -25.42 5.89 5.16
C GLY A 520 -26.56 5.31 6.00
N ASP A 521 -26.35 5.19 7.31
CA ASP A 521 -27.37 4.85 8.32
C ASP A 521 -27.69 6.06 9.24
N LEU A 522 -28.88 6.09 9.85
CA LEU A 522 -29.33 7.11 10.82
C LEU A 522 -29.31 8.59 10.35
N SER A 523 -29.98 8.92 9.23
CA SER A 523 -30.24 10.30 8.77
C SER A 523 -29.01 11.10 8.30
N ASN A 524 -28.03 10.44 7.70
CA ASN A 524 -26.80 11.07 7.22
C ASN A 524 -26.71 11.22 5.71
N SER A 525 -25.89 12.17 5.27
CA SER A 525 -25.84 12.53 3.86
C SER A 525 -24.44 12.59 3.28
N TRP A 526 -24.34 12.45 1.96
CA TRP A 526 -23.10 12.65 1.20
C TRP A 526 -21.97 11.65 1.48
N ASN A 527 -22.27 10.48 2.05
CA ASN A 527 -21.23 9.45 2.20
C ASN A 527 -21.02 8.72 0.88
N THR A 528 -19.76 8.51 0.49
CA THR A 528 -19.43 7.91 -0.80
C THR A 528 -18.49 6.72 -0.68
N ALA A 529 -18.62 5.77 -1.60
CA ALA A 529 -17.61 4.76 -1.86
C ALA A 529 -17.29 4.75 -3.34
N THR A 530 -16.04 5.02 -3.71
CA THR A 530 -15.58 5.01 -5.09
C THR A 530 -14.64 3.84 -5.30
N ILE A 531 -14.94 3.01 -6.30
CA ILE A 531 -14.10 1.92 -6.75
C ILE A 531 -13.69 2.25 -8.19
N SER A 532 -12.39 2.43 -8.43
CA SER A 532 -11.90 2.88 -9.73
C SER A 532 -10.57 2.27 -10.18
N ASN A 533 -10.28 2.37 -11.48
CA ASN A 533 -8.97 2.05 -12.07
C ASN A 533 -8.37 0.69 -11.64
N GLY A 534 -9.20 -0.36 -11.53
CA GLY A 534 -8.74 -1.71 -11.13
C GLY A 534 -8.89 -2.06 -9.65
N GLY A 535 -9.42 -1.13 -8.83
CA GLY A 535 -9.73 -1.38 -7.42
C GLY A 535 -10.86 -2.41 -7.24
N GLN A 536 -10.83 -3.13 -6.12
CA GLN A 536 -11.79 -4.20 -5.84
C GLN A 536 -12.41 -4.10 -4.45
N LEU A 537 -13.73 -4.28 -4.39
CA LEU A 537 -14.49 -4.33 -3.15
C LEU A 537 -15.31 -5.62 -3.07
N PHE A 538 -15.17 -6.33 -1.95
CA PHE A 538 -15.91 -7.55 -1.65
C PHE A 538 -16.61 -7.44 -0.31
N ALA A 539 -17.94 -7.59 -0.31
CA ALA A 539 -18.74 -7.69 0.91
C ALA A 539 -19.94 -8.64 0.65
N PRO A 540 -20.30 -9.56 1.56
CA PRO A 540 -21.44 -10.45 1.38
C PRO A 540 -22.77 -9.73 1.09
N GLY A 541 -23.02 -8.58 1.74
CA GLY A 541 -24.21 -7.78 1.50
C GLY A 541 -23.86 -6.29 1.54
N ILE A 542 -24.56 -5.48 0.75
CA ILE A 542 -24.36 -4.03 0.71
C ILE A 542 -25.72 -3.35 0.81
N THR A 543 -25.83 -2.39 1.73
CA THR A 543 -26.99 -1.50 1.82
C THR A 543 -26.55 -0.04 1.69
N VAL A 544 -27.23 0.72 0.84
CA VAL A 544 -26.95 2.13 0.57
C VAL A 544 -28.19 2.98 0.86
N GLY A 545 -28.05 3.95 1.77
CA GLY A 545 -29.11 4.91 2.11
C GLY A 545 -30.22 4.35 3.01
N LYS A 546 -29.86 3.46 3.95
CA LYS A 546 -30.83 2.71 4.78
C LYS A 546 -31.73 3.61 5.64
N GLY A 547 -31.15 4.57 6.37
CA GLY A 547 -31.84 5.32 7.43
C GLY A 547 -32.86 6.36 6.96
N LEU A 548 -33.87 6.64 7.80
CA LEU A 548 -34.80 7.78 7.62
C LEU A 548 -33.99 9.07 7.41
N GLY A 549 -34.23 9.83 6.34
CA GLY A 549 -33.54 11.12 6.10
C GLY A 549 -32.11 11.02 5.59
N SER A 550 -31.58 9.82 5.30
CA SER A 550 -30.22 9.64 4.77
C SER A 550 -30.13 9.95 3.26
N THR A 551 -29.60 11.10 2.84
CA THR A 551 -29.63 11.55 1.43
C THR A 551 -28.26 11.62 0.73
N ASN A 552 -28.20 11.46 -0.59
CA ASN A 552 -26.97 11.56 -1.40
C ASN A 552 -25.84 10.60 -0.98
N ASN A 553 -26.18 9.44 -0.40
CA ASN A 553 -25.18 8.39 -0.15
C ASN A 553 -25.00 7.59 -1.44
N ALA A 554 -23.75 7.43 -1.91
CA ALA A 554 -23.51 6.90 -3.25
C ALA A 554 -22.34 5.92 -3.33
N ILE A 555 -22.49 4.90 -4.17
CA ILE A 555 -21.37 4.10 -4.66
C ILE A 555 -21.10 4.46 -6.13
N PHE A 556 -19.85 4.79 -6.44
CA PHE A 556 -19.37 5.03 -7.79
C PHE A 556 -18.41 3.90 -8.18
N LEU A 557 -18.69 3.23 -9.29
CA LEU A 557 -17.90 2.13 -9.80
C LEU A 557 -17.53 2.42 -11.25
N THR A 558 -16.28 2.82 -11.49
CA THR A 558 -15.84 3.36 -12.79
C THR A 558 -14.50 2.78 -13.22
N GLY A 559 -14.25 2.75 -14.53
CA GLY A 559 -12.96 2.37 -15.09
C GLY A 559 -12.77 0.86 -15.20
N HIS A 560 -11.97 0.47 -16.18
CA HIS A 560 -11.68 -0.92 -16.49
C HIS A 560 -11.01 -1.66 -15.32
N GLY A 561 -11.40 -2.91 -15.09
CA GLY A 561 -10.87 -3.77 -14.03
C GLY A 561 -11.44 -3.50 -12.63
N SER A 562 -12.20 -2.42 -12.45
CA SER A 562 -12.87 -2.11 -11.18
C SER A 562 -13.99 -3.10 -10.91
N LEU A 563 -14.03 -3.68 -9.71
CA LEU A 563 -14.98 -4.72 -9.35
C LEU A 563 -15.64 -4.45 -7.99
N LEU A 564 -16.96 -4.42 -7.98
CA LEU A 564 -17.76 -4.50 -6.76
C LEU A 564 -18.48 -5.85 -6.75
N ARG A 565 -18.16 -6.72 -5.80
CA ARG A 565 -18.81 -8.03 -5.66
C ARG A 565 -19.57 -8.12 -4.34
N THR A 566 -20.86 -8.48 -4.43
CA THR A 566 -21.73 -8.75 -3.29
C THR A 566 -22.71 -9.89 -3.59
N SER A 567 -23.27 -10.54 -2.57
CA SER A 567 -24.39 -11.47 -2.80
C SER A 567 -25.72 -10.74 -2.91
N ALA A 568 -25.88 -9.64 -2.16
CA ALA A 568 -27.07 -8.81 -2.20
C ALA A 568 -26.74 -7.31 -2.16
N LEU A 569 -27.41 -6.54 -3.02
CA LEU A 569 -27.33 -5.09 -3.05
C LEU A 569 -28.72 -4.49 -2.84
N TYR A 570 -28.84 -3.66 -1.80
CA TYR A 570 -30.05 -2.93 -1.45
C TYR A 570 -29.78 -1.42 -1.51
N VAL A 571 -30.58 -0.69 -2.29
CA VAL A 571 -30.41 0.76 -2.48
C VAL A 571 -31.74 1.47 -2.26
N GLY A 572 -31.76 2.39 -1.30
CA GLY A 572 -32.96 3.08 -0.84
C GLY A 572 -33.19 2.95 0.67
N THR A 573 -34.22 3.62 1.17
CA THR A 573 -34.55 3.66 2.60
C THR A 573 -35.42 2.49 3.04
N ASN A 574 -35.26 2.02 4.29
CA ASN A 574 -36.08 0.97 4.89
C ASN A 574 -37.33 1.47 5.65
N SER A 575 -37.73 2.72 5.40
CA SER A 575 -38.77 3.42 6.15
C SER A 575 -39.54 4.40 5.26
N GLN A 576 -40.73 4.86 5.68
CA GLN A 576 -41.54 5.83 4.94
C GLN A 576 -40.88 7.23 5.02
N GLY A 577 -39.89 7.54 4.17
CA GLY A 577 -39.17 8.84 4.20
C GLY A 577 -38.00 8.99 3.21
N SER A 578 -37.44 10.21 3.13
CA SER A 578 -36.57 10.81 2.08
C SER A 578 -35.20 10.16 1.72
N GLY A 579 -34.85 8.93 2.12
CA GLY A 579 -33.46 8.44 1.89
C GLY A 579 -33.18 7.99 0.45
N ASP A 580 -32.30 8.67 -0.32
CA ASP A 580 -32.06 8.46 -1.77
C ASP A 580 -30.68 7.86 -2.11
N GLY A 581 -30.38 6.67 -1.58
CA GLY A 581 -29.14 5.96 -1.92
C GLY A 581 -28.94 5.78 -3.43
N ARG A 582 -27.69 5.84 -3.92
CA ARG A 582 -27.37 5.71 -5.35
C ARG A 582 -26.23 4.75 -5.60
N VAL A 583 -26.31 3.98 -6.67
CA VAL A 583 -25.19 3.19 -7.20
C VAL A 583 -25.06 3.51 -8.68
N LEU A 584 -23.88 3.99 -9.09
CA LEU A 584 -23.59 4.33 -10.47
C LEU A 584 -22.39 3.49 -10.96
N VAL A 585 -22.61 2.73 -12.04
CA VAL A 585 -21.59 1.91 -12.70
C VAL A 585 -21.29 2.53 -14.07
N THR A 586 -20.04 2.87 -14.36
CA THR A 586 -19.65 3.49 -15.64
C THR A 586 -18.32 2.97 -16.17
N ASP A 587 -17.99 3.33 -17.41
CA ASP A 587 -16.65 3.21 -18.01
C ASP A 587 -16.01 1.82 -17.84
N GLY A 588 -16.81 0.75 -18.03
CA GLY A 588 -16.35 -0.63 -17.91
C GLY A 588 -16.23 -1.18 -16.48
N GLY A 589 -16.64 -0.44 -15.45
CA GLY A 589 -16.73 -0.95 -14.07
C GLY A 589 -17.73 -2.11 -13.96
N ILE A 590 -17.45 -3.08 -13.08
CA ILE A 590 -18.23 -4.33 -12.99
C ILE A 590 -18.91 -4.45 -11.62
N LEU A 591 -20.23 -4.34 -11.60
CA LEU A 591 -21.06 -4.70 -10.44
C LEU A 591 -21.46 -6.18 -10.57
N GLU A 592 -20.88 -7.03 -9.73
CA GLU A 592 -21.18 -8.45 -9.65
C GLU A 592 -22.08 -8.74 -8.45
N SER A 593 -23.34 -9.11 -8.69
CA SER A 593 -24.31 -9.42 -7.63
C SER A 593 -25.23 -10.57 -8.03
N SER A 594 -25.84 -11.26 -7.05
CA SER A 594 -26.96 -12.18 -7.30
C SER A 594 -28.32 -11.46 -7.20
N THR A 595 -28.32 -10.31 -6.54
CA THR A 595 -29.55 -9.60 -6.17
C THR A 595 -29.35 -8.08 -6.30
N LEU A 596 -30.29 -7.42 -6.98
CA LEU A 596 -30.35 -5.97 -7.17
C LEU A 596 -31.72 -5.46 -6.73
N LEU A 597 -31.80 -4.79 -5.58
CA LEU A 597 -33.02 -4.14 -5.11
C LEU A 597 -32.82 -2.63 -5.14
N GLY A 598 -33.54 -1.96 -6.05
CA GLY A 598 -33.60 -0.50 -6.15
C GLY A 598 -34.98 0.03 -5.80
N GLY A 599 -35.10 1.32 -5.49
CA GLY A 599 -36.38 1.97 -5.19
C GLY A 599 -36.99 1.59 -3.85
N PHE A 600 -36.21 1.03 -2.91
CA PHE A 600 -36.74 0.54 -1.64
C PHE A 600 -37.50 1.66 -0.88
N ASN A 601 -38.75 1.37 -0.48
CA ASN A 601 -39.73 2.35 0.01
C ASN A 601 -39.88 3.62 -0.86
N ASN A 602 -39.92 3.44 -2.18
CA ASN A 602 -40.06 4.49 -3.20
C ASN A 602 -38.85 5.43 -3.36
N SER A 603 -37.64 4.98 -3.00
CA SER A 603 -36.43 5.79 -3.11
C SER A 603 -35.17 4.98 -3.40
N GLY A 604 -34.18 5.61 -4.03
CA GLY A 604 -32.87 5.04 -4.35
C GLY A 604 -32.74 4.39 -5.73
N THR A 605 -31.58 4.50 -6.35
CA THR A 605 -31.36 4.12 -7.76
C THR A 605 -30.08 3.31 -7.98
N ILE A 606 -30.14 2.38 -8.92
CA ILE A 606 -29.02 1.60 -9.43
C ILE A 606 -28.94 1.89 -10.94
N SER A 607 -27.88 2.57 -11.37
CA SER A 607 -27.70 2.97 -12.76
C SER A 607 -26.39 2.42 -13.32
N ASN A 608 -26.45 1.92 -14.54
CA ASN A 608 -25.27 1.51 -15.29
C ASN A 608 -25.25 2.25 -16.62
N VAL A 609 -24.19 3.02 -16.84
CA VAL A 609 -23.96 3.84 -18.03
C VAL A 609 -22.59 3.49 -18.61
N GLY A 610 -22.53 2.56 -19.55
CA GLY A 610 -21.26 2.10 -20.14
C GLY A 610 -20.45 1.12 -19.27
N GLY A 611 -21.01 0.60 -18.19
CA GLY A 611 -20.41 -0.42 -17.33
C GLY A 611 -21.03 -1.82 -17.50
N VAL A 612 -20.82 -2.69 -16.51
CA VAL A 612 -21.26 -4.10 -16.55
C VAL A 612 -22.04 -4.47 -15.30
N TYR A 613 -23.28 -4.93 -15.48
CA TYR A 613 -23.98 -5.75 -14.49
C TYR A 613 -23.62 -7.20 -14.73
N ARG A 614 -22.97 -7.86 -13.79
CA ARG A 614 -22.54 -9.25 -13.90
C ARG A 614 -23.27 -10.13 -12.89
N PHE A 615 -23.83 -11.23 -13.37
CA PHE A 615 -24.53 -12.22 -12.57
C PHE A 615 -23.79 -13.54 -12.58
N THR A 616 -23.80 -14.21 -11.42
CA THR A 616 -23.22 -15.56 -11.22
C THR A 616 -24.29 -16.59 -10.88
N THR A 617 -25.57 -16.21 -11.00
CA THR A 617 -26.74 -17.06 -10.82
C THR A 617 -27.59 -17.05 -12.10
N ALA A 618 -28.30 -18.15 -12.37
CA ALA A 618 -29.14 -18.28 -13.57
C ALA A 618 -30.35 -17.34 -13.54
N SER A 619 -30.93 -17.14 -12.36
CA SER A 619 -32.10 -16.29 -12.14
C SER A 619 -31.77 -15.25 -11.07
N PRO A 620 -31.10 -14.14 -11.43
CA PRO A 620 -30.83 -13.07 -10.47
C PRO A 620 -32.14 -12.44 -10.00
N ASP A 621 -32.20 -12.07 -8.74
CA ASP A 621 -33.34 -11.34 -8.17
C ASP A 621 -33.15 -9.84 -8.41
N ILE A 622 -33.87 -9.31 -9.40
CA ILE A 622 -33.82 -7.90 -9.77
C ILE A 622 -35.20 -7.32 -9.52
N THR A 623 -35.31 -6.52 -8.47
CA THR A 623 -36.59 -6.01 -7.99
C THR A 623 -36.55 -4.47 -7.88
N PRO A 624 -37.09 -3.74 -8.87
CA PRO A 624 -37.30 -2.31 -8.80
C PRO A 624 -38.59 -2.03 -8.01
N ASN A 625 -38.47 -1.59 -6.77
CA ASN A 625 -39.62 -1.17 -5.96
C ASN A 625 -40.22 0.17 -6.44
N THR A 626 -39.52 0.87 -7.33
CA THR A 626 -40.03 2.02 -8.11
C THR A 626 -39.68 1.82 -9.57
N ALA A 627 -40.62 2.09 -10.47
CA ALA A 627 -40.39 1.98 -11.91
C ALA A 627 -39.17 2.83 -12.31
N GLY A 628 -38.24 2.24 -13.06
CA GLY A 628 -37.02 2.93 -13.51
C GLY A 628 -35.95 3.10 -12.42
N ALA A 629 -36.08 2.49 -11.24
CA ALA A 629 -35.05 2.56 -10.21
C ALA A 629 -33.78 1.77 -10.55
N ILE A 630 -33.87 0.80 -11.47
CA ILE A 630 -32.75 0.01 -11.97
C ILE A 630 -32.64 0.24 -13.47
N THR A 631 -31.53 0.81 -13.93
CA THR A 631 -31.38 1.30 -15.31
C THR A 631 -30.08 0.82 -15.96
N LEU A 632 -30.13 0.56 -17.27
CA LEU A 632 -28.97 0.24 -18.10
C LEU A 632 -28.98 1.13 -19.35
N SER A 633 -27.88 1.82 -19.61
CA SER A 633 -27.68 2.65 -20.80
C SER A 633 -26.31 2.42 -21.41
N ASN A 634 -26.27 2.04 -22.69
CA ASN A 634 -25.03 1.72 -23.42
C ASN A 634 -24.12 0.74 -22.65
N GLY A 635 -24.71 -0.14 -21.84
CA GLY A 635 -24.01 -0.99 -20.88
C GLY A 635 -24.11 -2.47 -21.22
N THR A 636 -23.53 -3.31 -20.37
CA THR A 636 -23.55 -4.77 -20.52
C THR A 636 -24.29 -5.44 -19.37
N VAL A 637 -25.13 -6.42 -19.68
CA VAL A 637 -25.60 -7.46 -18.76
C VAL A 637 -24.83 -8.74 -19.07
N ALA A 638 -24.03 -9.21 -18.13
CA ALA A 638 -23.17 -10.38 -18.28
C ALA A 638 -23.58 -11.52 -17.36
N PHE A 639 -23.60 -12.75 -17.87
CA PHE A 639 -23.66 -13.96 -17.05
C PHE A 639 -22.30 -14.65 -17.11
N ARG A 640 -21.68 -14.92 -15.95
CA ARG A 640 -20.36 -15.57 -15.89
C ARG A 640 -20.43 -16.94 -15.25
N GLY A 641 -20.08 -17.98 -16.00
CA GLY A 641 -19.98 -19.35 -15.48
C GLY A 641 -21.34 -19.95 -15.10
N VAL A 642 -22.42 -19.49 -15.74
CA VAL A 642 -23.80 -19.84 -15.41
C VAL A 642 -24.39 -20.70 -16.52
N ASN A 643 -25.06 -21.79 -16.15
CA ASN A 643 -25.87 -22.58 -17.07
C ASN A 643 -27.32 -22.09 -17.03
N ASN A 644 -27.99 -22.06 -18.18
CA ASN A 644 -29.41 -21.72 -18.34
C ASN A 644 -29.79 -20.33 -17.79
N ALA A 645 -28.97 -19.31 -18.05
CA ALA A 645 -29.25 -17.93 -17.68
C ALA A 645 -30.63 -17.47 -18.18
N ALA A 646 -31.47 -16.96 -17.29
CA ALA A 646 -32.84 -16.56 -17.55
C ALA A 646 -32.91 -15.19 -18.26
N VAL A 647 -32.57 -15.17 -19.55
CA VAL A 647 -32.49 -13.96 -20.37
C VAL A 647 -33.85 -13.30 -20.65
N ASN A 648 -34.95 -14.03 -20.51
CA ASN A 648 -36.32 -13.51 -20.59
C ASN A 648 -37.04 -13.51 -19.22
N GLY A 649 -36.26 -13.44 -18.14
CA GLY A 649 -36.75 -13.53 -16.75
C GLY A 649 -36.54 -12.25 -15.97
N GLY A 650 -35.98 -12.36 -14.76
CA GLY A 650 -35.80 -11.23 -13.83
C GLY A 650 -35.01 -10.04 -14.39
N ILE A 651 -34.15 -10.24 -15.40
CA ILE A 651 -33.44 -9.14 -16.07
C ILE A 651 -34.37 -8.21 -16.87
N MET A 652 -35.62 -8.60 -17.12
CA MET A 652 -36.65 -7.73 -17.72
C MET A 652 -37.09 -6.60 -16.80
N ASN A 653 -36.78 -6.68 -15.50
CA ASN A 653 -37.06 -5.63 -14.53
C ASN A 653 -36.05 -4.47 -14.57
N ILE A 654 -35.09 -4.50 -15.50
CA ILE A 654 -34.18 -3.38 -15.78
C ILE A 654 -34.82 -2.46 -16.82
N ALA A 655 -34.76 -1.15 -16.61
CA ALA A 655 -35.12 -0.19 -17.65
C ALA A 655 -33.94 0.06 -18.60
N TYR A 656 -34.12 -0.26 -19.88
CA TYR A 656 -33.09 -0.21 -20.91
C TYR A 656 -33.16 1.07 -21.76
N SER A 657 -32.00 1.65 -22.09
CA SER A 657 -31.86 2.73 -23.07
C SER A 657 -30.54 2.59 -23.84
N GLY A 658 -30.43 3.18 -25.03
CA GLY A 658 -29.21 3.11 -25.83
C GLY A 658 -28.86 1.71 -26.35
N ALA A 659 -27.59 1.52 -26.73
CA ALA A 659 -27.10 0.29 -27.36
C ALA A 659 -26.50 -0.66 -26.32
N ASN A 660 -27.30 -1.60 -25.80
CA ASN A 660 -26.88 -2.49 -24.73
C ASN A 660 -26.42 -3.86 -25.25
N THR A 661 -25.55 -4.50 -24.46
CA THR A 661 -24.97 -5.82 -24.74
C THR A 661 -25.45 -6.85 -23.73
N LEU A 662 -25.87 -8.02 -24.21
CA LEU A 662 -25.99 -9.23 -23.40
C LEU A 662 -24.73 -10.06 -23.61
N GLN A 663 -24.00 -10.37 -22.55
CA GLN A 663 -22.76 -11.15 -22.60
C GLN A 663 -22.93 -12.50 -21.90
N LEU A 664 -22.56 -13.58 -22.57
CA LEU A 664 -22.41 -14.90 -21.97
C LEU A 664 -20.90 -15.20 -21.86
N ASP A 665 -20.37 -15.08 -20.65
CA ASP A 665 -18.99 -15.39 -20.32
C ASP A 665 -18.90 -16.79 -19.73
N SER A 666 -18.42 -17.74 -20.52
CA SER A 666 -18.39 -19.16 -20.14
C SER A 666 -19.76 -19.65 -19.63
N ALA A 667 -20.83 -19.19 -20.29
CA ALA A 667 -22.21 -19.33 -19.82
C ALA A 667 -23.16 -19.74 -20.95
N THR A 668 -24.33 -20.25 -20.56
CA THR A 668 -25.43 -20.59 -21.48
C THR A 668 -26.71 -19.88 -21.10
N ASN A 669 -27.61 -19.61 -22.06
CA ASN A 669 -28.94 -19.07 -21.77
C ASN A 669 -30.01 -20.17 -21.65
N ALA A 670 -31.12 -19.85 -21.00
CA ALA A 670 -32.34 -20.65 -21.05
C ALA A 670 -32.86 -20.75 -22.49
N ALA A 671 -33.50 -21.87 -22.84
CA ALA A 671 -33.93 -22.18 -24.21
C ALA A 671 -35.11 -21.33 -24.69
N THR A 672 -34.88 -20.03 -24.90
CA THR A 672 -35.87 -19.03 -25.33
C THR A 672 -35.42 -18.36 -26.62
N ALA A 673 -36.38 -18.00 -27.47
CA ALA A 673 -36.13 -17.18 -28.65
C ALA A 673 -35.82 -15.73 -28.26
N TRP A 674 -34.96 -15.05 -29.02
CA TRP A 674 -34.63 -13.64 -28.79
C TRP A 674 -34.24 -12.91 -30.08
N THR A 675 -34.55 -11.61 -30.13
CA THR A 675 -34.17 -10.71 -31.22
C THR A 675 -33.25 -9.60 -30.70
N PHE A 676 -32.05 -9.50 -31.27
CA PHE A 676 -31.08 -8.43 -31.01
C PHE A 676 -31.17 -7.41 -32.16
N ALA A 677 -31.65 -6.19 -31.89
CA ALA A 677 -31.89 -5.18 -32.91
C ALA A 677 -31.98 -3.78 -32.29
N ASN A 678 -31.90 -2.73 -33.11
CA ASN A 678 -32.14 -1.36 -32.68
C ASN A 678 -33.53 -1.19 -32.04
N GLY A 679 -33.60 -0.43 -30.95
CA GLY A 679 -34.83 -0.19 -30.20
C GLY A 679 -35.27 -1.35 -29.29
N GLY A 680 -34.57 -2.49 -29.32
CA GLY A 680 -34.74 -3.59 -28.35
C GLY A 680 -34.00 -3.33 -27.03
N ALA A 681 -34.21 -4.21 -26.04
CA ALA A 681 -33.47 -4.15 -24.77
C ALA A 681 -31.96 -4.33 -24.97
N PHE A 682 -31.58 -5.22 -25.89
CA PHE A 682 -30.19 -5.48 -26.29
C PHE A 682 -30.05 -5.35 -27.79
N THR A 683 -29.01 -4.65 -28.22
CA THR A 683 -28.60 -4.57 -29.63
C THR A 683 -27.51 -5.60 -29.94
N THR A 684 -26.73 -6.01 -28.92
CA THR A 684 -25.59 -6.93 -29.11
C THR A 684 -25.71 -8.17 -28.24
N LEU A 685 -25.46 -9.34 -28.82
CA LEU A 685 -25.14 -10.57 -28.11
C LEU A 685 -23.62 -10.79 -28.20
N GLU A 686 -22.98 -10.98 -27.05
CA GLU A 686 -21.55 -11.30 -26.97
C GLU A 686 -21.31 -12.66 -26.32
N LEU A 687 -20.54 -13.52 -26.98
CA LEU A 687 -20.11 -14.81 -26.46
C LEU A 687 -18.60 -14.78 -26.22
N VAL A 688 -18.18 -15.04 -24.97
CA VAL A 688 -16.78 -15.00 -24.54
C VAL A 688 -16.47 -16.12 -23.54
N GLY A 689 -15.19 -16.33 -23.25
CA GLY A 689 -14.76 -17.31 -22.25
C GLY A 689 -14.72 -18.74 -22.80
N THR A 690 -15.09 -19.74 -22.01
CA THR A 690 -15.03 -21.16 -22.41
C THR A 690 -16.41 -21.78 -22.45
N ASN A 691 -16.77 -22.47 -23.55
CA ASN A 691 -18.07 -23.12 -23.73
C ASN A 691 -19.28 -22.17 -23.69
N ALA A 692 -19.12 -20.91 -24.13
CA ALA A 692 -20.25 -20.01 -24.27
C ALA A 692 -21.24 -20.57 -25.29
N ARG A 693 -22.52 -20.65 -24.94
CA ARG A 693 -23.52 -21.27 -25.83
C ARG A 693 -24.86 -20.57 -25.80
N TRP A 694 -25.35 -20.24 -26.99
CA TRP A 694 -26.76 -19.92 -27.17
C TRP A 694 -27.59 -21.19 -27.40
N GLN A 695 -28.58 -21.45 -26.54
CA GLN A 695 -29.40 -22.67 -26.52
C GLN A 695 -30.87 -22.45 -26.92
N GLY A 696 -31.25 -21.22 -27.30
CA GLY A 696 -32.61 -20.93 -27.74
C GLY A 696 -33.05 -21.76 -28.95
N SER A 697 -34.36 -21.89 -29.17
CA SER A 697 -34.89 -22.51 -30.39
C SER A 697 -34.73 -21.62 -31.63
N ALA A 698 -34.71 -20.30 -31.44
CA ALA A 698 -34.47 -19.31 -32.49
C ALA A 698 -33.60 -18.15 -31.96
N LEU A 699 -32.74 -17.59 -32.83
CA LEU A 699 -31.92 -16.40 -32.56
C LEU A 699 -32.04 -15.48 -33.76
N GLN A 700 -32.47 -14.25 -33.55
CA GLN A 700 -32.55 -13.24 -34.61
C GLN A 700 -31.60 -12.09 -34.32
N ILE A 701 -30.73 -11.78 -35.27
CA ILE A 701 -29.94 -10.55 -35.29
C ILE A 701 -30.62 -9.63 -36.30
N GLY A 702 -31.46 -8.72 -35.82
CA GLY A 702 -32.22 -7.80 -36.66
C GLY A 702 -31.40 -6.59 -37.11
N ASP A 703 -32.06 -5.61 -37.71
CA ASP A 703 -31.42 -4.39 -38.22
C ASP A 703 -30.66 -3.63 -37.11
N GLY A 704 -29.39 -3.35 -37.36
CA GLY A 704 -28.47 -2.73 -36.38
C GLY A 704 -28.06 -3.64 -35.23
N GLY A 705 -28.55 -4.89 -35.18
CA GLY A 705 -28.15 -5.90 -34.21
C GLY A 705 -26.76 -6.47 -34.49
N THR A 706 -26.08 -6.96 -33.46
CA THR A 706 -24.78 -7.63 -33.60
C THR A 706 -24.70 -8.92 -32.79
N LEU A 707 -24.21 -10.01 -33.40
CA LEU A 707 -23.68 -11.17 -32.68
C LEU A 707 -22.15 -11.10 -32.72
N ARG A 708 -21.50 -11.01 -31.57
CA ARG A 708 -20.04 -10.99 -31.47
C ARG A 708 -19.54 -12.22 -30.70
N VAL A 709 -18.67 -12.98 -31.32
CA VAL A 709 -18.00 -14.13 -30.72
C VAL A 709 -16.51 -13.86 -30.78
N SER A 710 -15.86 -13.74 -29.62
CA SER A 710 -14.45 -13.34 -29.60
C SER A 710 -13.61 -14.11 -28.59
N ASN A 711 -12.40 -14.50 -29.00
CA ASN A 711 -11.41 -15.20 -28.17
C ASN A 711 -12.00 -16.42 -27.43
N THR A 712 -12.86 -17.18 -28.10
CA THR A 712 -13.65 -18.24 -27.46
C THR A 712 -13.96 -19.39 -28.41
N THR A 713 -14.30 -20.55 -27.85
CA THR A 713 -15.07 -21.58 -28.53
C THR A 713 -16.51 -21.47 -28.08
N ALA A 714 -17.41 -21.16 -29.02
CA ALA A 714 -18.82 -20.95 -28.75
C ALA A 714 -19.71 -21.76 -29.69
N SER A 715 -20.94 -22.02 -29.24
CA SER A 715 -21.95 -22.70 -30.06
C SER A 715 -23.29 -22.00 -30.05
N ILE A 716 -23.98 -22.04 -31.18
CA ILE A 716 -25.32 -21.51 -31.38
C ILE A 716 -26.20 -22.69 -31.81
N GLY A 717 -27.03 -23.17 -30.89
CA GLY A 717 -27.97 -24.27 -31.15
C GLY A 717 -29.27 -23.84 -31.85
N ALA A 718 -29.51 -22.54 -31.95
CA ALA A 718 -30.75 -21.96 -32.47
C ALA A 718 -30.78 -21.87 -33.99
N VAL A 719 -31.98 -21.93 -34.58
CA VAL A 719 -32.18 -21.40 -35.95
C VAL A 719 -31.82 -19.92 -35.93
N LEU A 720 -30.85 -19.52 -36.76
CA LEU A 720 -30.31 -18.15 -36.77
C LEU A 720 -30.78 -17.39 -38.00
N THR A 721 -31.39 -16.22 -37.80
CA THR A 721 -31.65 -15.26 -38.89
C THR A 721 -30.88 -13.98 -38.63
N ASN A 722 -30.18 -13.45 -39.63
CA ASN A 722 -29.36 -12.25 -39.51
C ASN A 722 -29.72 -11.22 -40.60
N ALA A 723 -30.20 -10.05 -40.20
CA ALA A 723 -30.28 -8.83 -41.00
C ALA A 723 -29.26 -7.76 -40.55
N GLY A 724 -28.59 -7.96 -39.40
CA GLY A 724 -27.54 -7.11 -38.87
C GLY A 724 -26.13 -7.66 -39.16
N THR A 725 -25.27 -7.68 -38.13
CA THR A 725 -23.87 -8.10 -38.27
C THR A 725 -23.55 -9.30 -37.37
N ILE A 726 -22.86 -10.30 -37.90
CA ILE A 726 -22.20 -11.36 -37.12
C ILE A 726 -20.70 -11.11 -37.19
N GLN A 727 -20.00 -11.21 -36.07
CA GLN A 727 -18.56 -11.04 -35.94
C GLN A 727 -17.95 -12.24 -35.22
N ALA A 728 -17.09 -13.00 -35.91
CA ALA A 728 -16.27 -14.04 -35.33
C ALA A 728 -14.81 -13.59 -35.34
N ILE A 729 -14.24 -13.32 -34.16
CA ILE A 729 -12.91 -12.71 -34.03
C ILE A 729 -12.03 -13.60 -33.14
N HIS A 730 -10.98 -14.19 -33.68
CA HIS A 730 -10.14 -15.15 -32.95
C HIS A 730 -10.96 -16.24 -32.24
N ALA A 731 -11.95 -16.81 -32.94
CA ALA A 731 -12.96 -17.69 -32.35
C ALA A 731 -13.15 -19.01 -33.11
N HIS A 732 -13.70 -20.00 -32.42
CA HIS A 732 -14.27 -21.21 -33.03
C HIS A 732 -15.77 -21.22 -32.77
N VAL A 733 -16.57 -21.03 -33.82
CA VAL A 733 -18.03 -20.91 -33.73
C VAL A 733 -18.70 -22.10 -34.38
N THR A 734 -19.62 -22.76 -33.67
CA THR A 734 -20.41 -23.87 -34.23
C THR A 734 -21.90 -23.52 -34.26
N TYR A 735 -22.51 -23.55 -35.45
CA TYR A 735 -23.94 -23.35 -35.67
C TYR A 735 -24.61 -24.71 -35.86
N GLY A 736 -25.40 -25.12 -34.86
CA GLY A 736 -26.04 -26.44 -34.81
C GLY A 736 -27.34 -26.56 -35.61
N SER A 737 -27.92 -25.43 -36.03
CA SER A 737 -29.22 -25.34 -36.71
C SER A 737 -29.11 -24.43 -37.95
N PRO A 738 -30.11 -24.41 -38.85
CA PRO A 738 -30.06 -23.60 -40.07
C PRO A 738 -29.76 -22.12 -39.80
N VAL A 739 -28.95 -21.51 -40.66
CA VAL A 739 -28.58 -20.09 -40.62
C VAL A 739 -29.07 -19.39 -41.88
N VAL A 740 -29.78 -18.28 -41.75
CA VAL A 740 -30.18 -17.40 -42.86
C VAL A 740 -29.51 -16.04 -42.69
N LEU A 741 -28.66 -15.68 -43.64
CA LEU A 741 -27.83 -14.49 -43.64
C LEU A 741 -28.33 -13.48 -44.68
N SER A 742 -29.07 -12.48 -44.23
CA SER A 742 -29.48 -11.30 -45.01
C SER A 742 -28.62 -10.06 -44.73
N GLY A 743 -27.82 -10.07 -43.67
CA GLY A 743 -26.86 -9.02 -43.31
C GLY A 743 -25.39 -9.45 -43.49
N LEU A 744 -24.48 -8.82 -42.74
CA LEU A 744 -23.03 -9.08 -42.85
C LEU A 744 -22.59 -10.18 -41.88
N TYR A 745 -21.74 -11.09 -42.34
CA TYR A 745 -20.93 -11.97 -41.49
C TYR A 745 -19.46 -11.63 -41.70
N PHE A 746 -18.78 -11.21 -40.63
CA PHE A 746 -17.37 -10.87 -40.63
C PHE A 746 -16.61 -11.87 -39.76
N SER A 747 -15.52 -12.41 -40.31
CA SER A 747 -14.63 -13.36 -39.65
C SER A 747 -13.19 -12.84 -39.72
N ASP A 748 -12.42 -12.91 -38.62
CA ASP A 748 -11.02 -12.45 -38.61
C ASP A 748 -10.18 -12.94 -37.40
N PRO A 749 -9.11 -13.72 -37.64
CA PRO A 749 -9.18 -15.06 -38.18
C PRO A 749 -9.94 -16.00 -37.22
N SER A 750 -10.92 -16.74 -37.71
CA SER A 750 -11.77 -17.63 -36.94
C SER A 750 -12.16 -18.88 -37.73
N THR A 751 -12.57 -19.94 -37.03
CA THR A 751 -13.22 -21.11 -37.63
C THR A 751 -14.73 -21.06 -37.38
N ASN A 752 -15.51 -21.13 -38.46
CA ASN A 752 -16.97 -21.04 -38.43
C ASN A 752 -17.55 -22.34 -39.00
N THR A 753 -18.15 -23.18 -38.16
CA THR A 753 -18.69 -24.49 -38.55
C THR A 753 -20.21 -24.45 -38.61
N PHE A 754 -20.79 -24.76 -39.76
CA PHE A 754 -22.22 -24.86 -40.02
C PHE A 754 -22.62 -26.32 -40.12
N VAL A 755 -23.31 -26.83 -39.10
CA VAL A 755 -23.77 -28.23 -39.02
C VAL A 755 -25.02 -28.45 -39.89
N SER A 756 -25.77 -27.38 -40.17
CA SER A 756 -26.95 -27.36 -41.04
C SER A 756 -26.76 -26.40 -42.21
N ASN A 757 -27.81 -26.18 -43.00
CA ASN A 757 -27.73 -25.30 -44.18
C ASN A 757 -27.42 -23.86 -43.76
N LEU A 758 -26.48 -23.22 -44.47
CA LEU A 758 -26.34 -21.77 -44.51
C LEU A 758 -27.00 -21.25 -45.78
N THR A 759 -27.98 -20.35 -45.63
CA THR A 759 -28.58 -19.61 -46.74
C THR A 759 -28.13 -18.16 -46.68
N VAL A 760 -27.43 -17.67 -47.69
CA VAL A 760 -27.10 -16.24 -47.82
C VAL A 760 -28.13 -15.59 -48.74
N ALA A 761 -28.98 -14.71 -48.23
CA ALA A 761 -30.00 -14.03 -49.02
C ALA A 761 -29.40 -12.92 -49.91
N ALA A 762 -30.21 -12.34 -50.80
CA ALA A 762 -29.79 -11.31 -51.76
C ALA A 762 -28.99 -10.15 -51.16
N SER A 763 -29.37 -9.67 -49.98
CA SER A 763 -28.67 -8.56 -49.30
C SER A 763 -27.47 -8.99 -48.44
N GLY A 764 -27.34 -10.29 -48.14
CA GLY A 764 -26.33 -10.79 -47.21
C GLY A 764 -24.93 -10.86 -47.80
N ALA A 765 -23.89 -10.85 -46.95
CA ALA A 765 -22.50 -10.93 -47.39
C ALA A 765 -21.62 -11.68 -46.36
N LEU A 766 -20.64 -12.44 -46.85
CA LEU A 766 -19.61 -13.09 -46.05
C LEU A 766 -18.27 -12.35 -46.26
N GLN A 767 -17.55 -12.10 -45.17
CA GLN A 767 -16.20 -11.52 -45.16
C GLN A 767 -15.26 -12.40 -44.34
N GLY A 768 -14.08 -12.68 -44.91
CA GLY A 768 -13.03 -13.43 -44.26
C GLY A 768 -11.66 -13.10 -44.86
N SER A 769 -10.64 -13.14 -44.02
CA SER A 769 -9.25 -12.86 -44.34
C SER A 769 -8.41 -14.15 -44.28
N ASN A 770 -7.09 -14.00 -44.39
CA ASN A 770 -6.17 -15.14 -44.31
C ASN A 770 -6.22 -15.78 -42.91
N GLY A 771 -6.40 -17.11 -42.85
CA GLY A 771 -6.55 -17.86 -41.61
C GLY A 771 -8.00 -18.09 -41.18
N ASP A 772 -8.97 -17.47 -41.84
CA ASP A 772 -10.39 -17.81 -41.67
C ASP A 772 -10.75 -19.13 -42.34
N LEU A 773 -11.57 -19.92 -41.64
CA LEU A 773 -12.06 -21.21 -42.09
C LEU A 773 -13.58 -21.29 -41.92
N PHE A 774 -14.30 -21.44 -43.03
CA PHE A 774 -15.74 -21.71 -43.05
C PHE A 774 -15.98 -23.18 -43.37
N VAL A 775 -16.52 -23.94 -42.43
CA VAL A 775 -16.78 -25.38 -42.55
C VAL A 775 -18.27 -25.64 -42.72
N PHE A 776 -18.65 -26.37 -43.76
CA PHE A 776 -20.03 -26.70 -44.08
C PHE A 776 -20.25 -28.22 -44.01
N GLN A 777 -21.19 -28.66 -43.17
CA GLN A 777 -21.55 -30.07 -43.04
C GLN A 777 -22.84 -30.45 -43.77
N GLN A 778 -23.53 -29.46 -44.33
CA GLN A 778 -24.70 -29.64 -45.21
C GLN A 778 -24.53 -28.71 -46.42
N ASN A 779 -25.52 -27.89 -46.75
CA ASN A 779 -25.54 -27.09 -47.97
C ASN A 779 -25.23 -25.61 -47.72
N LEU A 780 -24.63 -24.95 -48.71
CA LEU A 780 -24.48 -23.51 -48.80
C LEU A 780 -25.37 -22.99 -49.94
N LEU A 781 -26.43 -22.27 -49.61
CA LEU A 781 -27.34 -21.67 -50.59
C LEU A 781 -26.98 -20.19 -50.74
N MET A 782 -26.21 -19.84 -51.77
CA MET A 782 -25.73 -18.50 -52.04
C MET A 782 -26.70 -17.74 -52.95
N GLY A 783 -27.52 -16.89 -52.36
CA GLY A 783 -28.43 -15.97 -53.05
C GLY A 783 -27.97 -14.52 -53.08
N SER A 784 -26.78 -14.20 -52.57
CA SER A 784 -26.32 -12.81 -52.43
C SER A 784 -26.13 -12.12 -53.79
N THR A 785 -26.55 -10.86 -53.88
CA THR A 785 -26.19 -9.92 -54.96
C THR A 785 -25.29 -8.78 -54.45
N ASN A 786 -24.90 -8.82 -53.16
CA ASN A 786 -24.14 -7.78 -52.46
C ASN A 786 -22.62 -7.93 -52.69
N ARG A 787 -22.19 -7.53 -53.89
CA ARG A 787 -20.80 -7.62 -54.36
C ARG A 787 -19.80 -6.69 -53.66
N SER A 788 -20.26 -5.59 -53.05
CA SER A 788 -19.37 -4.60 -52.45
C SER A 788 -18.89 -5.00 -51.06
N GLN A 789 -19.66 -5.83 -50.35
CA GLN A 789 -19.32 -6.30 -49.01
C GLN A 789 -18.87 -7.75 -48.98
N TYR A 790 -19.24 -8.58 -49.96
CA TYR A 790 -18.73 -9.95 -49.99
C TYR A 790 -17.23 -9.96 -50.29
N ASP A 791 -16.45 -10.68 -49.49
CA ASP A 791 -15.03 -10.95 -49.75
C ASP A 791 -14.57 -12.20 -48.99
N LEU A 792 -14.38 -13.31 -49.70
CA LEU A 792 -13.74 -14.53 -49.18
C LEU A 792 -12.45 -14.86 -49.94
N SER A 793 -11.86 -13.88 -50.64
CA SER A 793 -10.74 -14.09 -51.58
C SER A 793 -9.47 -14.64 -50.94
N PHE A 794 -9.34 -14.56 -49.60
CA PHE A 794 -8.23 -15.12 -48.82
C PHE A 794 -8.66 -16.15 -47.77
N ALA A 795 -9.96 -16.41 -47.64
CA ALA A 795 -10.50 -17.36 -46.66
C ALA A 795 -10.54 -18.79 -47.24
N THR A 796 -10.57 -19.77 -46.34
CA THR A 796 -10.79 -21.18 -46.70
C THR A 796 -12.24 -21.58 -46.47
N MET A 797 -12.84 -22.26 -47.44
CA MET A 797 -14.14 -22.90 -47.34
C MET A 797 -13.96 -24.41 -47.42
N ARG A 798 -14.51 -25.16 -46.48
CA ARG A 798 -14.40 -26.62 -46.40
C ARG A 798 -15.78 -27.26 -46.36
N PHE A 799 -16.05 -28.19 -47.26
CA PHE A 799 -17.20 -29.09 -47.17
C PHE A 799 -16.74 -30.43 -46.60
N THR A 800 -17.35 -30.86 -45.51
CA THR A 800 -16.98 -32.09 -44.82
C THR A 800 -18.17 -32.60 -44.04
N ASP A 801 -18.26 -33.89 -43.81
CA ASP A 801 -19.30 -34.44 -42.96
C ASP A 801 -18.89 -34.43 -41.46
N ALA A 802 -19.85 -34.63 -40.55
CA ALA A 802 -19.63 -34.61 -39.10
C ALA A 802 -19.04 -35.92 -38.52
N GLY A 803 -18.97 -37.01 -39.29
CA GLY A 803 -18.68 -38.38 -38.82
C GLY A 803 -17.70 -39.22 -39.68
N GLY A 804 -17.05 -38.64 -40.69
CA GLY A 804 -16.20 -39.29 -41.69
C GLY A 804 -16.91 -40.06 -42.83
N GLY A 805 -18.22 -39.89 -43.04
CA GLY A 805 -19.00 -40.60 -44.06
C GLY A 805 -19.36 -39.77 -45.31
N PRO A 806 -19.49 -40.39 -46.51
CA PRO A 806 -19.76 -39.66 -47.76
C PRO A 806 -21.10 -38.91 -47.69
N THR A 807 -21.04 -37.57 -47.76
CA THR A 807 -22.21 -36.68 -47.82
C THR A 807 -22.24 -35.91 -49.14
N ASN A 808 -23.44 -35.72 -49.69
CA ASN A 808 -23.65 -34.86 -50.86
C ASN A 808 -24.00 -33.45 -50.38
N HIS A 809 -23.12 -32.50 -50.69
CA HIS A 809 -23.30 -31.08 -50.41
C HIS A 809 -23.73 -30.33 -51.67
N VAL A 810 -24.52 -29.28 -51.50
CA VAL A 810 -24.88 -28.33 -52.56
C VAL A 810 -24.32 -26.95 -52.24
N LEU A 811 -23.60 -26.35 -53.18
CA LEU A 811 -23.31 -24.92 -53.27
C LEU A 811 -24.20 -24.32 -54.36
N ASP A 812 -25.29 -23.69 -53.96
CA ASP A 812 -26.26 -23.14 -54.92
C ASP A 812 -25.96 -21.67 -55.21
N LEU A 813 -25.62 -21.36 -56.46
CA LEU A 813 -25.37 -20.01 -56.97
C LEU A 813 -26.54 -19.46 -57.81
N THR A 814 -27.63 -20.22 -58.00
CA THR A 814 -28.74 -19.85 -58.93
C THR A 814 -29.40 -18.52 -58.59
N GLY A 815 -29.55 -18.22 -57.30
CA GLY A 815 -30.09 -16.96 -56.82
C GLY A 815 -29.05 -15.85 -56.64
N SER A 816 -27.76 -16.15 -56.82
CA SER A 816 -26.68 -15.19 -56.61
C SER A 816 -26.56 -14.19 -57.76
N GLY A 817 -25.95 -13.05 -57.47
CA GLY A 817 -25.45 -12.13 -58.48
C GLY A 817 -24.11 -12.57 -59.07
N ALA A 818 -23.68 -13.83 -58.95
CA ALA A 818 -22.42 -14.27 -59.56
C ALA A 818 -22.55 -14.19 -61.08
N LEU A 819 -21.67 -13.45 -61.74
CA LEU A 819 -21.62 -13.39 -63.21
C LEU A 819 -20.40 -14.15 -63.70
N ASP A 820 -20.56 -14.85 -64.81
CA ASP A 820 -19.42 -15.25 -65.60
C ASP A 820 -18.86 -14.02 -66.32
N LEU A 821 -17.69 -13.58 -65.86
CA LEU A 821 -16.93 -12.45 -66.43
C LEU A 821 -15.74 -12.95 -67.26
N GLY A 822 -15.64 -14.25 -67.52
CA GLY A 822 -14.57 -14.87 -68.28
C GLY A 822 -13.25 -15.03 -67.50
N SER A 823 -12.23 -15.54 -68.20
CA SER A 823 -10.90 -15.90 -67.67
C SER A 823 -9.93 -14.72 -67.48
N ASN A 824 -10.24 -13.54 -68.03
CA ASN A 824 -9.29 -12.43 -68.23
C ASN A 824 -9.42 -11.27 -67.21
N TRP A 825 -10.06 -11.49 -66.05
CA TRP A 825 -10.39 -10.39 -65.16
C TRP A 825 -9.21 -10.01 -64.23
N LEU A 826 -8.42 -9.05 -64.72
CA LEU A 826 -7.04 -8.70 -64.30
C LEU A 826 -6.89 -7.78 -63.06
N ASN A 827 -7.99 -7.39 -62.41
CA ASN A 827 -7.92 -6.59 -61.18
C ASN A 827 -8.31 -7.46 -59.98
N VAL A 828 -7.35 -7.74 -59.09
CA VAL A 828 -7.58 -8.50 -57.83
C VAL A 828 -8.70 -7.87 -56.99
N ALA A 829 -8.80 -6.53 -56.98
CA ALA A 829 -9.86 -5.79 -56.30
C ALA A 829 -11.27 -6.08 -56.87
N GLN A 830 -11.33 -6.50 -58.12
CA GLN A 830 -12.55 -6.83 -58.81
C GLN A 830 -12.93 -8.28 -58.51
N LEU A 831 -11.99 -9.25 -58.56
CA LEU A 831 -12.23 -10.67 -58.20
C LEU A 831 -12.87 -10.82 -56.81
N ALA A 832 -12.42 -10.05 -55.82
CA ALA A 832 -13.01 -10.03 -54.48
C ALA A 832 -14.54 -9.77 -54.51
N THR A 833 -15.00 -8.93 -55.43
CA THR A 833 -16.41 -8.51 -55.54
C THR A 833 -17.32 -9.47 -56.32
N ASN A 834 -16.80 -10.53 -56.96
CA ASN A 834 -17.62 -11.49 -57.74
C ASN A 834 -17.68 -12.88 -57.09
N PHE A 835 -17.90 -12.91 -55.78
CA PHE A 835 -18.05 -14.13 -54.98
C PHE A 835 -16.85 -15.10 -55.03
N SER A 836 -15.65 -14.56 -55.20
CA SER A 836 -14.42 -15.37 -55.20
C SER A 836 -14.06 -15.91 -53.81
N LEU A 837 -13.31 -17.01 -53.81
CA LEU A 837 -12.86 -17.72 -52.62
C LEU A 837 -11.35 -17.98 -52.70
N GLY A 838 -10.64 -17.84 -51.58
CA GLY A 838 -9.20 -18.12 -51.51
C GLY A 838 -8.88 -19.60 -51.68
N ARG A 839 -9.50 -20.47 -50.87
CA ARG A 839 -9.31 -21.93 -50.96
C ARG A 839 -10.62 -22.68 -50.76
N LEU A 840 -10.90 -23.65 -51.62
CA LEU A 840 -11.97 -24.63 -51.45
C LEU A 840 -11.39 -25.99 -51.06
N GLU A 841 -11.90 -26.58 -49.99
CA GLU A 841 -11.52 -27.91 -49.51
C GLU A 841 -12.72 -28.86 -49.49
N LEU A 842 -12.54 -30.09 -49.93
CA LEU A 842 -13.55 -31.15 -49.86
C LEU A 842 -13.03 -32.34 -49.04
N GLY A 843 -13.74 -32.70 -47.99
CA GLY A 843 -13.41 -33.84 -47.15
C GLY A 843 -13.49 -35.15 -47.92
N LEU A 844 -12.55 -36.07 -47.63
CA LEU A 844 -12.47 -37.39 -48.27
C LEU A 844 -13.83 -38.10 -48.33
N GLY A 845 -14.23 -38.53 -49.54
CA GLY A 845 -15.49 -39.26 -49.77
C GLY A 845 -16.73 -38.38 -49.93
N ASN A 846 -16.66 -37.07 -49.68
CA ASN A 846 -17.80 -36.17 -49.89
C ASN A 846 -17.95 -35.80 -51.37
N ARG A 847 -19.16 -35.41 -51.77
CA ARG A 847 -19.48 -34.86 -53.11
C ARG A 847 -20.02 -33.44 -52.95
N LEU A 848 -19.56 -32.52 -53.80
CA LEU A 848 -20.06 -31.15 -53.88
C LEU A 848 -20.71 -30.91 -55.24
N GLN A 849 -21.98 -30.52 -55.25
CA GLN A 849 -22.67 -30.03 -56.44
C GLN A 849 -22.74 -28.51 -56.40
N ILE A 850 -22.18 -27.82 -57.41
CA ILE A 850 -22.28 -26.37 -57.57
C ILE A 850 -23.36 -26.08 -58.59
N THR A 851 -24.55 -25.65 -58.13
CA THR A 851 -25.71 -25.41 -58.99
C THR A 851 -25.79 -23.94 -59.42
N GLY A 852 -26.30 -23.68 -60.63
CA GLY A 852 -26.36 -22.35 -61.23
C GLY A 852 -26.82 -22.40 -62.69
N GLY A 853 -26.55 -21.33 -63.44
CA GLY A 853 -26.67 -21.33 -64.90
C GLY A 853 -25.35 -20.95 -65.59
N LEU A 854 -25.26 -21.14 -66.90
CA LEU A 854 -24.07 -20.78 -67.70
C LEU A 854 -23.70 -19.29 -67.66
N ALA A 855 -24.60 -18.42 -67.18
CA ALA A 855 -24.31 -17.01 -66.97
C ALA A 855 -23.61 -16.72 -65.63
N ASN A 856 -23.47 -17.74 -64.76
CA ASN A 856 -22.78 -17.66 -63.48
C ASN A 856 -21.39 -18.32 -63.58
N ALA A 857 -20.45 -17.87 -62.74
CA ALA A 857 -19.16 -18.51 -62.58
C ALA A 857 -18.75 -18.55 -61.10
N PHE A 858 -17.97 -19.56 -60.73
CA PHE A 858 -17.35 -19.70 -59.42
C PHE A 858 -15.84 -19.47 -59.55
N TYR A 859 -15.30 -18.53 -58.78
CA TYR A 859 -13.89 -18.16 -58.81
C TYR A 859 -13.21 -18.66 -57.53
N VAL A 860 -12.16 -19.46 -57.65
CA VAL A 860 -11.42 -20.01 -56.51
C VAL A 860 -9.92 -19.84 -56.71
N GLY A 861 -9.16 -19.54 -55.66
CA GLY A 861 -7.70 -19.56 -55.69
C GLY A 861 -7.19 -21.00 -55.77
N ALA A 862 -7.14 -21.68 -54.62
CA ALA A 862 -6.71 -23.07 -54.49
C ALA A 862 -7.90 -24.04 -54.34
N LEU A 863 -7.86 -25.16 -55.04
CA LEU A 863 -8.84 -26.23 -54.97
C LEU A 863 -8.18 -27.47 -54.37
N ASP A 864 -8.59 -27.90 -53.19
CA ASP A 864 -8.08 -29.09 -52.51
C ASP A 864 -9.22 -30.11 -52.34
N LEU A 865 -9.18 -31.16 -53.15
CA LEU A 865 -10.22 -32.20 -53.15
C LEU A 865 -9.82 -33.41 -52.29
N GLY A 866 -9.02 -33.21 -51.24
CA GLY A 866 -8.72 -34.26 -50.26
C GLY A 866 -7.75 -35.32 -50.79
N GLY A 867 -6.86 -34.99 -51.71
CA GLY A 867 -5.85 -35.93 -52.24
C GLY A 867 -6.38 -36.96 -53.26
N LEU A 868 -7.54 -36.70 -53.86
CA LEU A 868 -8.09 -37.52 -54.94
C LEU A 868 -7.16 -37.47 -56.18
N GLY A 869 -6.69 -38.64 -56.63
CA GLY A 869 -5.94 -38.76 -57.89
C GLY A 869 -6.80 -38.44 -59.12
N THR A 870 -6.16 -38.20 -60.27
CA THR A 870 -6.78 -37.73 -61.53
C THR A 870 -7.99 -38.52 -62.04
N ASN A 871 -8.18 -39.78 -61.63
CA ASN A 871 -9.32 -40.64 -62.02
C ASN A 871 -10.52 -40.62 -61.05
N ALA A 872 -10.41 -40.01 -59.85
CA ALA A 872 -11.47 -39.98 -58.84
C ALA A 872 -12.27 -38.65 -58.83
N LEU A 873 -11.91 -37.70 -59.71
CA LEU A 873 -12.59 -36.41 -59.85
C LEU A 873 -14.06 -36.56 -60.33
N ALA A 874 -14.36 -37.59 -61.13
CA ALA A 874 -15.65 -37.77 -61.83
C ALA A 874 -16.85 -38.17 -60.95
N GLY A 875 -16.77 -38.06 -59.62
CA GLY A 875 -17.88 -38.35 -58.71
C GLY A 875 -17.96 -37.46 -57.46
N SER A 876 -16.97 -36.59 -57.24
CA SER A 876 -16.86 -35.76 -56.02
C SER A 876 -17.17 -34.27 -56.28
N LEU A 877 -17.15 -33.80 -57.53
CA LEU A 877 -17.53 -32.43 -57.89
C LEU A 877 -18.45 -32.46 -59.11
N ASP A 878 -19.58 -31.75 -59.04
CA ASP A 878 -20.59 -31.64 -60.09
C ASP A 878 -20.91 -30.15 -60.32
N LEU A 879 -20.96 -29.67 -61.56
CA LEU A 879 -20.94 -28.24 -61.89
C LEU A 879 -21.99 -27.86 -62.94
N ASP A 880 -22.90 -26.95 -62.59
CA ASP A 880 -23.83 -26.28 -63.53
C ASP A 880 -23.33 -24.89 -63.97
N VAL A 881 -22.14 -24.49 -63.51
CA VAL A 881 -21.51 -23.17 -63.73
C VAL A 881 -20.09 -23.31 -64.28
N ASN A 882 -19.52 -22.22 -64.80
CA ASN A 882 -18.08 -22.17 -65.13
C ASN A 882 -17.25 -22.02 -63.85
N LEU A 883 -16.13 -22.74 -63.74
CA LEU A 883 -15.25 -22.70 -62.57
C LEU A 883 -13.86 -22.17 -62.96
N TYR A 884 -13.48 -21.03 -62.40
CA TYR A 884 -12.19 -20.38 -62.62
C TYR A 884 -11.22 -20.62 -61.45
N TYR A 885 -9.99 -21.06 -61.73
CA TYR A 885 -8.97 -21.39 -60.71
C TYR A 885 -7.56 -20.91 -61.07
N ASP A 886 -6.66 -20.61 -60.12
CA ASP A 886 -5.28 -20.18 -60.44
C ASP A 886 -4.34 -21.37 -60.74
N PRO A 887 -3.87 -21.58 -61.97
CA PRO A 887 -3.02 -22.73 -62.32
C PRO A 887 -1.60 -22.64 -61.72
N ASN A 888 -1.19 -21.47 -61.21
CA ASN A 888 0.17 -21.26 -60.69
C ASN A 888 0.31 -21.65 -59.21
N LEU A 889 -0.81 -21.84 -58.51
CA LEU A 889 -0.79 -22.37 -57.15
C LEU A 889 -0.48 -23.87 -57.17
N GLY A 890 0.53 -24.29 -56.40
CA GLY A 890 0.99 -25.68 -56.36
C GLY A 890 -0.10 -26.64 -55.91
N GLU A 891 -1.06 -26.16 -55.12
CA GLU A 891 -2.28 -26.84 -54.70
C GLU A 891 -3.14 -27.29 -55.88
N ASN A 892 -3.12 -26.57 -57.00
CA ASN A 892 -3.87 -26.86 -58.21
C ASN A 892 -3.09 -27.71 -59.23
N ALA A 893 -1.88 -28.16 -58.90
CA ALA A 893 -1.01 -28.89 -59.84
C ALA A 893 -1.63 -30.19 -60.38
N PHE A 894 -2.53 -30.84 -59.62
CA PHE A 894 -3.26 -32.03 -60.05
C PHE A 894 -4.23 -31.74 -61.22
N LEU A 895 -4.62 -30.48 -61.41
CA LEU A 895 -5.42 -30.06 -62.56
C LEU A 895 -4.58 -29.91 -63.83
N ALA A 896 -3.25 -29.88 -63.73
CA ALA A 896 -2.29 -29.86 -64.85
C ALA A 896 -2.57 -28.80 -65.93
N GLY A 897 -3.21 -27.68 -65.57
CA GLY A 897 -3.66 -26.65 -66.51
C GLY A 897 -4.73 -27.13 -67.50
N GLN A 898 -5.33 -28.30 -67.27
CA GLN A 898 -6.32 -28.92 -68.12
C GLN A 898 -7.73 -28.48 -67.75
N THR A 899 -8.59 -28.48 -68.77
CA THR A 899 -10.03 -28.34 -68.63
C THR A 899 -10.66 -29.71 -68.47
N TYR A 900 -11.29 -29.95 -67.32
CA TYR A 900 -12.10 -31.14 -67.09
C TYR A 900 -13.57 -30.76 -67.30
N SER A 901 -14.23 -31.43 -68.23
CA SER A 901 -15.68 -31.37 -68.42
C SER A 901 -16.27 -32.51 -67.59
N PHE A 902 -17.12 -32.19 -66.63
CA PHE A 902 -17.80 -33.20 -65.82
C PHE A 902 -18.97 -33.77 -66.62
N ALA A 903 -19.07 -35.10 -66.65
CA ALA A 903 -20.05 -35.80 -67.47
C ALA A 903 -21.47 -35.57 -66.92
N GLY A 904 -22.21 -34.67 -67.55
CA GLY A 904 -23.60 -34.39 -67.18
C GLY A 904 -24.16 -33.16 -67.86
N TRP A 905 -23.56 -31.99 -67.66
CA TRP A 905 -23.99 -30.69 -68.21
C TRP A 905 -22.79 -29.73 -68.31
N ASN A 906 -22.91 -28.68 -69.13
CA ASN A 906 -21.84 -27.93 -69.82
C ASN A 906 -20.85 -27.10 -68.96
N GLY A 907 -20.63 -27.40 -67.69
CA GLY A 907 -19.62 -26.75 -66.85
C GLY A 907 -18.18 -27.20 -67.18
N SER A 908 -17.25 -26.24 -67.27
CA SER A 908 -15.85 -26.47 -67.65
C SER A 908 -14.89 -25.81 -66.65
N LEU A 909 -13.86 -26.53 -66.18
CA LEU A 909 -12.77 -25.94 -65.41
C LEU A 909 -11.88 -25.06 -66.31
N THR A 910 -11.70 -23.79 -65.97
CA THR A 910 -10.93 -22.81 -66.75
C THR A 910 -9.87 -22.10 -65.89
N PRO A 911 -8.59 -22.02 -66.29
CA PRO A 911 -7.58 -21.31 -65.51
C PRO A 911 -7.80 -19.77 -65.45
N LEU A 912 -7.50 -19.15 -64.31
CA LEU A 912 -7.23 -17.72 -64.13
C LEU A 912 -5.85 -17.44 -64.75
N GLY A 913 -5.73 -16.53 -65.71
CA GLY A 913 -4.40 -15.91 -65.95
C GLY A 913 -3.99 -15.12 -64.67
N ILE A 914 -2.79 -14.59 -64.41
CA ILE A 914 -1.87 -13.71 -65.19
C ILE A 914 -0.63 -13.33 -64.27
N PRO A 915 0.31 -12.32 -64.49
CA PRO A 915 0.80 -11.45 -65.62
C PRO A 915 2.37 -11.33 -65.79
N ILE A 916 2.98 -10.46 -66.67
CA ILE A 916 3.84 -9.25 -66.35
C ILE A 916 4.83 -8.91 -67.55
N PRO A 917 5.36 -7.67 -67.87
CA PRO A 917 4.83 -6.31 -68.09
C PRO A 917 5.37 -5.56 -69.38
N GLU A 918 4.93 -4.30 -69.57
CA GLU A 918 4.96 -3.30 -70.68
C GLU A 918 6.29 -2.96 -71.43
N PRO A 919 6.37 -2.08 -72.48
CA PRO A 919 5.36 -1.30 -73.21
C PRO A 919 5.48 -1.34 -74.76
N THR A 920 4.59 -0.60 -75.43
CA THR A 920 4.69 -0.10 -76.84
C THR A 920 4.45 -1.07 -78.02
N SER A 921 3.32 -0.78 -78.68
CA SER A 921 3.17 -0.59 -80.13
C SER A 921 3.27 -1.79 -81.08
N PHE A 922 2.18 -1.99 -81.82
CA PHE A 922 2.01 -1.85 -83.29
C PHE A 922 0.88 -2.81 -83.70
N LEU A 923 -0.17 -2.43 -84.41
CA LEU A 923 -0.26 -1.66 -85.65
C LEU A 923 -1.67 -1.05 -85.78
N ALA A 924 -1.97 -0.06 -86.62
CA ALA A 924 -1.19 0.93 -87.35
C ALA A 924 -2.16 1.75 -88.23
N MET A 925 -1.68 2.94 -88.60
CA MET A 925 -1.89 3.70 -89.84
C MET A 925 -2.53 5.07 -89.63
N GLY A 926 -1.68 6.09 -89.62
CA GLY A 926 -2.11 7.48 -89.78
C GLY A 926 -1.02 8.51 -89.45
N ALA A 927 -0.28 8.91 -90.48
CA ALA A 927 0.45 10.17 -90.63
C ALA A 927 1.76 10.38 -89.84
N GLY A 928 2.86 10.21 -90.57
CA GLY A 928 4.11 10.92 -90.31
C GLY A 928 4.03 12.39 -90.74
N LEU A 929 5.08 13.12 -90.32
CA LEU A 929 5.39 14.52 -90.62
C LEU A 929 4.47 15.56 -90.00
N MET A 930 4.84 16.07 -88.83
CA MET A 930 5.44 17.41 -88.71
C MET A 930 5.62 17.82 -87.25
N THR A 931 6.55 18.74 -87.05
CA THR A 931 6.64 19.68 -85.91
C THR A 931 7.54 19.30 -84.75
N LEU A 932 8.85 19.38 -85.00
CA LEU A 932 9.84 19.77 -83.99
C LEU A 932 10.54 21.04 -84.47
N ILE A 933 9.79 22.16 -84.47
CA ILE A 933 10.33 23.53 -84.52
C ILE A 933 9.42 24.37 -83.60
N LEU A 934 10.06 25.17 -82.73
CA LEU A 934 9.52 26.22 -81.84
C LEU A 934 8.99 25.70 -80.48
N LEU A 935 9.56 25.94 -79.29
CA LEU A 935 10.28 27.09 -78.73
C LEU A 935 9.79 28.48 -79.19
N ARG A 936 9.23 29.21 -78.21
CA ARG A 936 8.60 30.54 -78.23
C ARG A 936 7.22 30.53 -78.90
N ARG A 937 6.15 30.92 -78.21
CA ARG A 937 6.04 32.15 -77.42
C ARG A 937 4.75 32.13 -76.59
N ARG A 938 4.86 32.67 -75.37
CA ARG A 938 3.92 33.59 -74.69
C ARG A 938 2.45 33.16 -74.49
N SER A 939 2.03 33.05 -73.23
CA SER A 939 1.45 34.12 -72.40
C SER A 939 -0.05 34.25 -72.69
N ASP A 940 -0.95 34.34 -71.72
CA ASP A 940 -0.92 35.17 -70.53
C ASP A 940 -2.13 34.84 -69.62
N LYS A 941 -1.95 35.14 -68.32
CA LYS A 941 -2.95 35.66 -67.36
C LYS A 941 -4.00 34.66 -66.83
N ARG A 942 -4.33 34.62 -65.52
CA ARG A 942 -4.37 35.65 -64.45
C ARG A 942 -4.39 34.93 -63.07
N SER A 943 -3.51 35.27 -62.11
CA SER A 943 -3.73 36.16 -60.93
C SER A 943 -4.63 35.56 -59.82
N LEU A 944 -4.40 35.65 -58.49
CA LEU A 944 -3.41 36.31 -57.63
C LEU A 944 -3.69 35.91 -56.15
N ALA A 945 -2.74 36.22 -55.25
CA ALA A 945 -2.75 36.23 -53.76
C ALA A 945 -2.33 34.90 -53.07
N VAL A 946 -1.20 34.70 -52.36
CA VAL A 946 -0.24 35.55 -51.56
C VAL A 946 -0.94 36.26 -50.41
N SER A 947 -0.52 36.25 -49.14
CA SER A 947 0.39 35.48 -48.26
C SER A 947 0.20 36.09 -46.86
N CYS A 948 0.54 35.38 -45.78
CA CYS A 948 1.54 35.83 -44.80
C CYS A 948 1.61 34.90 -43.59
N GLU A 949 2.84 34.79 -43.10
CA GLU A 949 3.40 33.93 -42.07
C GLU A 949 2.98 34.30 -40.64
N GLY A 950 3.19 33.34 -39.74
CA GLY A 950 3.10 33.43 -38.29
C GLY A 950 3.25 32.05 -37.68
#